data_AF-A0A6Y4N033-F1
#
_entry.id   AF-A0A6Y4N033-F1
#
_cell.length_a   1.000
_cell.length_b   1.000
_cell.length_c   1.000
_cell.angle_alpha   90.00
_cell.angle_beta   90.00
_cell.angle_gamma   90.00
#
_symmetry.space_group_name_H-M   'P 1'
#
loop_
_entity.id
_entity.type
_entity.pdbx_description
1 polymer ?
#
loop_
_entity_poly.entity_id
_entity_poly.type
_entity_poly.pdbx_seq_one_letter_code
_entity_poly.pdbx_strand_id
1 'polypeptide(L)'
;MADIFNGKDVKVYYNDDTGNRAVITGGNIQINELAAYPSFSMGTEVQKIETYNDEYSNAIEGQKTVDNVTLVVNYIPTDPTHEYLDKKYDNQEEFQITIFVNENNEAGRLESVMLNGVLGSRMLNGDKDSVVTMTYDFVPTEVISYAPRDIPPVLRRGDFGVGSDGSIDYPQYQPDQATGNAFVKISASDIDNPSGVDLMGIELVDQQAENTNIMMTTTGDLRLYARNATTPWTRLYTSGEADTRYLIKSNNLSDLTNFESARSNLSVYSKSETDNKFMIGPNNLSELTNVVVARQKLEVYSQSETDAKFLQAANNLSDIVDTAIARTNLGINSTLENDAKYLQVENNLSDVKDVATARTNLGINSTIENDAKYLQVSNNLSDVSDAAAARTNISVYSKAESDATYVPKTTTVNGHALDSNVTVSKADVGLGSVTDDPQLKISANLSDLSNVAKARTNLGINSTIENDAKYLQVSNNLSDVADVDTVKQNIGLDRFKQSPSETMIYPSSGQNPYRITIRPNGDWGTWRDDTGTWEPLKIVAGGTGATNKKDARLNLNIPAAYKIIPDGTNILGWFIENNESGFFSSGENVINKPADGHGWWTYNFKIHLRNQEGKPEFGVVEATSAANIMYIIVLTNGQWPHGWFKIVRENDNVQLRDLKLTQYDTGFSGHLELYNIQNNNPKGLTQLYNEFQDGVLKTTLRTGNLENNRNSYLQWDENGSLWGVVNILSNDLYFGPHSVRKLHTRHGTMLVDGTATPYYYTFGNPDGRRSVTEFGTVEDGWIFYGQVNRDLSKQLDVNGVVNASAFNQASDRDLKENIEVISNAIDRVRAIGGYTYTLKENGMPHAGVIAQEVRDVLPEASGSFTKYVDLPGPTQDGTPLREEERFYSVDYAGITALLVQAFKEMDEKITKLEEQQKQIDELKELVQKLLDNK
;
A
#
# COMPACT_ATOMS: atom_id res chain seq x y z
N MET A 1 -54.82 34.96 -18.28
CA MET A 1 -55.90 35.55 -19.12
C MET A 1 -56.53 34.38 -19.87
N ALA A 2 -57.28 34.56 -20.97
CA ALA A 2 -57.39 33.45 -21.93
C ALA A 2 -56.04 33.37 -22.65
N ASP A 3 -55.40 32.20 -22.66
CA ASP A 3 -54.11 32.04 -23.32
C ASP A 3 -54.30 32.12 -24.83
N ILE A 4 -53.72 33.15 -25.44
CA ILE A 4 -53.73 33.33 -26.89
C ILE A 4 -52.64 32.45 -27.46
N PHE A 5 -53.04 31.25 -27.89
CA PHE A 5 -52.16 30.27 -28.54
C PHE A 5 -51.43 30.92 -29.73
N ASN A 6 -50.10 30.90 -29.68
CA ASN A 6 -49.23 31.64 -30.59
C ASN A 6 -48.43 30.68 -31.48
N GLY A 7 -48.52 30.84 -32.79
CA GLY A 7 -47.94 29.90 -33.75
C GLY A 7 -46.41 29.89 -33.81
N LYS A 8 -45.76 30.87 -33.21
CA LYS A 8 -44.30 30.90 -33.06
C LYS A 8 -43.79 29.80 -32.11
N ASP A 9 -44.63 29.33 -31.20
CA ASP A 9 -44.20 28.50 -30.07
C ASP A 9 -44.44 27.00 -30.34
N VAL A 10 -45.17 26.66 -31.41
CA VAL A 10 -45.25 25.29 -31.96
C VAL A 10 -44.02 24.98 -32.79
N LYS A 11 -43.34 23.88 -32.46
CA LYS A 11 -42.10 23.43 -33.11
C LYS A 11 -42.24 21.95 -33.44
N VAL A 12 -41.68 21.53 -34.58
CA VAL A 12 -41.59 20.11 -34.94
C VAL A 12 -40.12 19.70 -34.94
N TYR A 13 -39.82 18.55 -34.35
CA TYR A 13 -38.50 17.94 -34.31
C TYR A 13 -38.56 16.56 -34.98
N TYR A 14 -37.42 16.09 -35.47
CA TYR A 14 -37.22 14.73 -35.97
C TYR A 14 -36.12 13.99 -35.21
N ASN A 15 -36.14 12.66 -35.23
CA ASN A 15 -35.10 11.79 -34.70
C ASN A 15 -35.08 10.46 -35.47
N ASP A 16 -33.88 9.92 -35.75
CA ASP A 16 -33.73 8.59 -36.37
C ASP A 16 -33.95 7.43 -35.38
N ASP A 17 -33.85 7.68 -34.07
CA ASP A 17 -34.19 6.69 -33.04
C ASP A 17 -35.71 6.64 -32.80
N THR A 18 -36.39 5.70 -33.46
CA THR A 18 -37.83 5.40 -33.23
C THR A 18 -38.10 4.83 -31.82
N GLY A 19 -37.07 4.35 -31.13
CA GLY A 19 -37.10 3.97 -29.73
C GLY A 19 -37.01 5.15 -28.75
N ASN A 20 -36.69 6.36 -29.22
CA ASN A 20 -36.51 7.53 -28.36
C ASN A 20 -37.76 7.82 -27.52
N ARG A 21 -37.54 8.29 -26.28
CA ARG A 21 -38.54 8.73 -25.31
C ARG A 21 -38.20 10.08 -24.64
N ALA A 22 -37.04 10.68 -24.98
CA ALA A 22 -36.61 11.96 -24.45
C ALA A 22 -37.12 13.11 -25.34
N VAL A 23 -37.85 14.05 -24.74
CA VAL A 23 -38.57 15.09 -25.49
C VAL A 23 -37.66 16.23 -25.96
N ILE A 24 -36.65 16.61 -25.18
CA ILE A 24 -35.87 17.85 -25.41
C ILE A 24 -34.39 17.57 -25.76
N THR A 25 -33.76 16.54 -25.18
CA THR A 25 -32.29 16.36 -25.22
C THR A 25 -31.81 15.04 -25.84
N GLY A 26 -32.71 14.18 -26.33
CA GLY A 26 -32.40 12.84 -26.88
C GLY A 26 -31.90 12.81 -28.32
N GLY A 27 -31.27 13.87 -28.82
CA GLY A 27 -30.85 13.98 -30.23
C GLY A 27 -31.94 14.48 -31.19
N ASN A 28 -33.08 14.95 -30.67
CA ASN A 28 -34.16 15.55 -31.47
C ASN A 28 -33.66 16.82 -32.20
N ILE A 29 -33.72 16.85 -33.52
CA ILE A 29 -33.31 18.00 -34.36
C ILE A 29 -34.56 18.75 -34.81
N GLN A 30 -34.60 20.07 -34.66
CA GLN A 30 -35.76 20.86 -35.08
C GLN A 30 -35.86 20.92 -36.62
N ILE A 31 -37.07 20.82 -37.17
CA ILE A 31 -37.35 21.18 -38.57
C ILE A 31 -37.36 22.71 -38.67
N ASN A 32 -36.60 23.25 -39.62
CA ASN A 32 -36.51 24.70 -39.83
C ASN A 32 -37.71 25.23 -40.63
N GLU A 33 -37.87 26.56 -40.61
CA GLU A 33 -38.74 27.30 -41.56
C GLU A 33 -40.19 26.78 -41.70
N LEU A 34 -40.79 26.27 -40.62
CA LEU A 34 -42.17 25.80 -40.59
C LEU A 34 -43.15 26.92 -41.01
N ALA A 35 -43.84 26.73 -42.13
CA ALA A 35 -44.70 27.72 -42.78
C ALA A 35 -46.18 27.65 -42.35
N ALA A 36 -46.61 26.50 -41.83
CA ALA A 36 -47.94 26.32 -41.25
C ALA A 36 -47.91 25.29 -40.10
N TYR A 37 -48.87 25.38 -39.18
CA TYR A 37 -49.02 24.39 -38.11
C TYR A 37 -49.22 22.96 -38.69
N PRO A 38 -48.60 21.92 -38.10
CA PRO A 38 -48.99 20.55 -38.39
C PRO A 38 -50.41 20.29 -37.88
N SER A 39 -51.34 20.05 -38.80
CA SER A 39 -52.65 19.49 -38.44
C SER A 39 -52.50 18.00 -38.17
N PHE A 40 -52.93 17.56 -37.00
CA PHE A 40 -53.09 16.15 -36.67
C PHE A 40 -54.39 15.95 -35.87
N SER A 41 -55.01 14.80 -36.03
CA SER A 41 -56.16 14.38 -35.24
C SER A 41 -56.02 12.92 -34.82
N MET A 42 -56.57 12.60 -33.65
CA MET A 42 -56.58 11.25 -33.08
C MET A 42 -58.02 10.84 -32.82
N GLY A 43 -58.46 9.75 -33.44
CA GLY A 43 -59.77 9.16 -33.24
C GLY A 43 -59.68 7.90 -32.38
N THR A 44 -60.72 7.61 -31.61
CA THR A 44 -61.00 6.24 -31.14
C THR A 44 -62.20 5.74 -31.94
N GLU A 45 -62.05 4.64 -32.67
CA GLU A 45 -63.21 3.95 -33.25
C GLU A 45 -64.10 3.45 -32.11
N VAL A 46 -65.37 3.82 -32.06
CA VAL A 46 -66.30 3.36 -31.02
C VAL A 46 -67.17 2.25 -31.59
N GLN A 47 -66.83 1.00 -31.28
CA GLN A 47 -67.65 -0.14 -31.67
C GLN A 47 -68.80 -0.32 -30.70
N LYS A 48 -70.02 -0.33 -31.24
CA LYS A 48 -71.25 -0.60 -30.48
C LYS A 48 -71.56 -2.09 -30.50
N ILE A 49 -71.78 -2.66 -29.33
CA ILE A 49 -72.29 -4.01 -29.16
C ILE A 49 -73.72 -3.92 -28.63
N GLU A 50 -74.66 -4.36 -29.45
CA GLU A 50 -76.07 -4.49 -29.07
C GLU A 50 -76.25 -5.76 -28.23
N THR A 51 -76.63 -5.61 -26.96
CA THR A 51 -76.83 -6.71 -26.01
C THR A 51 -78.32 -7.04 -25.88
N TYR A 52 -78.70 -8.26 -26.29
CA TYR A 52 -80.10 -8.70 -26.52
C TYR A 52 -81.10 -8.54 -25.34
N ASN A 53 -80.62 -8.27 -24.13
CA ASN A 53 -81.44 -8.13 -22.91
C ASN A 53 -81.44 -6.70 -22.32
N ASP A 54 -80.95 -5.69 -23.05
CA ASP A 54 -80.85 -4.31 -22.57
C ASP A 54 -81.40 -3.30 -23.61
N GLU A 55 -81.92 -2.16 -23.15
CA GLU A 55 -82.40 -1.06 -24.03
C GLU A 55 -81.28 -0.10 -24.45
N TYR A 56 -80.05 -0.30 -23.95
CA TYR A 56 -78.89 0.55 -24.19
C TYR A 56 -77.76 -0.19 -24.91
N SER A 57 -77.31 0.35 -26.05
CA SER A 57 -76.15 -0.16 -26.79
C SER A 57 -74.85 0.03 -25.99
N ASN A 58 -74.10 -1.03 -25.72
CA ASN A 58 -72.83 -0.92 -25.01
C ASN A 58 -71.72 -0.46 -25.97
N ALA A 59 -70.94 0.55 -25.58
CA ALA A 59 -69.86 1.11 -26.39
C ALA A 59 -68.50 0.62 -25.88
N ILE A 60 -67.66 0.12 -26.79
CA ILE A 60 -66.29 -0.31 -26.52
C ILE A 60 -65.31 0.52 -27.35
N GLU A 61 -64.19 0.93 -26.75
CA GLU A 61 -63.06 1.53 -27.50
C GLU A 61 -62.45 0.46 -28.42
N GLY A 62 -62.58 0.67 -29.73
CA GLY A 62 -61.90 -0.08 -30.79
C GLY A 62 -60.50 0.48 -31.06
N GLN A 63 -60.05 0.40 -32.31
CA GLN A 63 -58.72 0.88 -32.67
C GLN A 63 -58.62 2.41 -32.55
N LYS A 64 -57.47 2.89 -32.05
CA LYS A 64 -57.12 4.30 -32.10
C LYS A 64 -56.47 4.61 -33.44
N THR A 65 -57.07 5.51 -34.20
CA THR A 65 -56.55 6.00 -35.48
C THR A 65 -55.87 7.34 -35.25
N VAL A 66 -54.79 7.59 -36.00
CA VAL A 66 -54.15 8.89 -36.08
C VAL A 66 -54.11 9.29 -37.54
N ASP A 67 -54.63 10.46 -37.85
CA ASP A 67 -54.64 10.98 -39.21
C ASP A 67 -53.23 11.42 -39.63
N ASN A 68 -52.97 11.45 -40.95
CA ASN A 68 -51.69 11.92 -41.49
C ASN A 68 -51.36 13.33 -41.00
N VAL A 69 -50.09 13.55 -40.65
CA VAL A 69 -49.58 14.85 -40.20
C VAL A 69 -48.97 15.58 -41.40
N THR A 70 -49.67 16.58 -41.90
CA THR A 70 -49.16 17.43 -42.98
C THR A 70 -48.18 18.45 -42.42
N LEU A 71 -46.91 18.36 -42.84
CA LEU A 71 -45.82 19.29 -42.50
C LEU A 71 -45.62 20.27 -43.67
N VAL A 72 -45.64 21.59 -43.41
CA VAL A 72 -45.41 22.61 -44.46
C VAL A 72 -44.25 23.50 -44.06
N VAL A 73 -43.24 23.63 -44.92
CA VAL A 73 -42.03 24.44 -44.70
C VAL A 73 -41.81 25.46 -45.82
N ASN A 74 -41.20 26.62 -45.53
CA ASN A 74 -40.65 27.51 -46.54
C ASN A 74 -39.39 26.85 -47.11
N TYR A 75 -39.49 26.31 -48.31
CA TYR A 75 -38.54 25.31 -48.78
C TYR A 75 -37.22 25.94 -49.26
N ILE A 76 -36.17 25.68 -48.48
CA ILE A 76 -34.78 26.05 -48.77
C ILE A 76 -34.03 24.75 -49.11
N PRO A 77 -33.62 24.51 -50.38
CA PRO A 77 -32.98 23.25 -50.81
C PRO A 77 -31.60 22.96 -50.19
N THR A 78 -31.00 23.95 -49.52
CA THR A 78 -29.68 23.84 -48.87
C THR A 78 -29.80 23.84 -47.34
N ASP A 79 -31.01 23.71 -46.80
CA ASP A 79 -31.20 23.53 -45.36
C ASP A 79 -31.07 22.04 -45.00
N PRO A 80 -30.23 21.67 -44.01
CA PRO A 80 -30.02 20.27 -43.64
C PRO A 80 -31.28 19.51 -43.21
N THR A 81 -32.29 20.20 -42.69
CA THR A 81 -33.53 19.61 -42.19
C THR A 81 -34.52 19.33 -43.33
N HIS A 82 -34.57 20.20 -44.35
CA HIS A 82 -35.30 19.92 -45.58
C HIS A 82 -34.62 18.82 -46.39
N GLU A 83 -33.29 18.86 -46.53
CA GLU A 83 -32.50 17.77 -47.13
C GLU A 83 -32.73 16.42 -46.44
N TYR A 84 -32.96 16.40 -45.12
CA TYR A 84 -33.28 15.19 -44.37
C TYR A 84 -34.68 14.66 -44.71
N LEU A 85 -35.71 15.52 -44.70
CA LEU A 85 -37.07 15.14 -45.07
C LEU A 85 -37.13 14.60 -46.51
N ASP A 86 -36.42 15.22 -47.45
CA ASP A 86 -36.33 14.73 -48.82
C ASP A 86 -35.69 13.34 -48.91
N LYS A 87 -34.60 13.09 -48.17
CA LYS A 87 -33.95 11.77 -48.13
C LYS A 87 -34.85 10.70 -47.49
N LYS A 88 -35.58 11.03 -46.42
CA LYS A 88 -36.54 10.11 -45.78
C LYS A 88 -37.72 9.78 -46.70
N TYR A 89 -38.21 10.74 -47.48
CA TYR A 89 -39.20 10.49 -48.52
C TYR A 89 -38.63 9.61 -49.65
N ASP A 90 -37.48 9.97 -50.22
CA ASP A 90 -36.89 9.27 -51.36
C ASP A 90 -36.42 7.83 -51.03
N ASN A 91 -35.98 7.57 -49.80
CA ASN A 91 -35.63 6.23 -49.32
C ASN A 91 -36.82 5.44 -48.74
N GLN A 92 -37.97 6.07 -48.49
CA GLN A 92 -39.11 5.49 -47.73
C GLN A 92 -38.68 4.92 -46.37
N GLU A 93 -37.84 5.66 -45.65
CA GLU A 93 -37.34 5.30 -44.32
C GLU A 93 -38.27 5.80 -43.20
N GLU A 94 -38.47 4.96 -42.19
CA GLU A 94 -39.15 5.35 -40.96
C GLU A 94 -38.26 6.26 -40.10
N PHE A 95 -38.89 7.21 -39.40
CA PHE A 95 -38.27 8.06 -38.39
C PHE A 95 -39.33 8.56 -37.39
N GLN A 96 -38.87 9.14 -36.28
CA GLN A 96 -39.74 9.77 -35.28
C GLN A 96 -39.90 11.26 -35.57
N ILE A 97 -41.13 11.77 -35.48
CA ILE A 97 -41.39 13.20 -35.29
C ILE A 97 -41.88 13.48 -33.86
N THR A 98 -41.48 14.62 -33.31
CA THR A 98 -41.99 15.16 -32.06
C THR A 98 -42.55 16.56 -32.29
N ILE A 99 -43.86 16.73 -32.11
CA ILE A 99 -44.55 18.01 -32.21
C ILE A 99 -44.68 18.60 -30.81
N PHE A 100 -44.09 19.77 -30.57
CA PHE A 100 -44.31 20.55 -29.35
C PHE A 100 -45.56 21.41 -29.57
N VAL A 101 -46.58 21.19 -28.75
CA VAL A 101 -47.87 21.91 -28.83
C VAL A 101 -47.86 23.12 -27.91
N ASN A 102 -47.33 22.99 -26.69
CA ASN A 102 -47.31 24.08 -25.70
C ASN A 102 -46.11 23.98 -24.74
N GLU A 103 -45.29 25.04 -24.67
CA GLU A 103 -44.17 25.19 -23.74
C GLU A 103 -44.57 26.08 -22.54
N ASN A 104 -45.21 25.51 -21.52
CA ASN A 104 -45.50 26.26 -20.30
C ASN A 104 -44.25 26.34 -19.40
N ASN A 105 -43.39 27.30 -19.74
CA ASN A 105 -42.11 27.58 -19.07
C ASN A 105 -42.26 28.07 -17.62
N GLU A 106 -43.42 28.58 -17.21
CA GLU A 106 -43.68 28.98 -15.80
C GLU A 106 -44.12 27.78 -14.94
N ALA A 107 -44.92 26.86 -15.50
CA ALA A 107 -45.34 25.63 -14.83
C ALA A 107 -44.30 24.50 -14.91
N GLY A 108 -43.27 24.65 -15.76
CA GLY A 108 -42.27 23.62 -16.01
C GLY A 108 -42.82 22.40 -16.74
N ARG A 109 -43.81 22.56 -17.64
CA ARG A 109 -44.46 21.44 -18.34
C ARG A 109 -44.56 21.69 -19.85
N LEU A 110 -44.29 20.63 -20.61
CA LEU A 110 -44.30 20.60 -22.08
C LEU A 110 -45.36 19.61 -22.56
N GLU A 111 -46.29 20.07 -23.38
CA GLU A 111 -47.22 19.22 -24.12
C GLU A 111 -46.61 18.87 -25.46
N SER A 112 -46.26 17.58 -25.63
CA SER A 112 -45.61 17.06 -26.84
C SER A 112 -46.27 15.78 -27.34
N VAL A 113 -46.39 15.66 -28.66
CA VAL A 113 -46.85 14.44 -29.35
C VAL A 113 -45.67 13.80 -30.06
N MET A 114 -45.42 12.52 -29.80
CA MET A 114 -44.35 11.73 -30.43
C MET A 114 -44.97 10.64 -31.29
N LEU A 115 -44.61 10.60 -32.57
CA LEU A 115 -45.12 9.66 -33.57
C LEU A 115 -43.94 9.07 -34.35
N ASN A 116 -43.91 7.76 -34.54
CA ASN A 116 -43.06 7.12 -35.56
C ASN A 116 -43.84 7.06 -36.87
N GLY A 117 -43.17 7.05 -38.02
CA GLY A 117 -43.83 7.02 -39.32
C GLY A 117 -42.91 7.29 -40.52
N VAL A 118 -43.53 7.34 -41.70
CA VAL A 118 -42.86 7.54 -43.01
C VAL A 118 -43.48 8.72 -43.76
N LEU A 119 -42.77 9.32 -44.71
CA LEU A 119 -43.35 10.34 -45.59
C LEU A 119 -44.03 9.67 -46.80
N GLY A 120 -45.35 9.74 -46.84
CA GLY A 120 -46.18 9.16 -47.91
C GLY A 120 -46.37 10.07 -49.12
N SER A 121 -46.15 11.38 -48.97
CA SER A 121 -46.26 12.37 -50.04
C SER A 121 -45.27 13.53 -49.83
N ARG A 122 -44.81 14.13 -50.93
CA ARG A 122 -44.25 15.51 -50.94
C ARG A 122 -44.76 16.29 -52.14
N MET A 123 -45.02 17.58 -51.95
CA MET A 123 -45.55 18.50 -52.96
C MET A 123 -44.87 19.87 -52.86
N LEU A 124 -44.14 20.25 -53.90
CA LEU A 124 -43.52 21.56 -54.02
C LEU A 124 -44.53 22.57 -54.58
N ASN A 125 -44.77 23.64 -53.84
CA ASN A 125 -45.70 24.72 -54.19
C ASN A 125 -44.97 26.07 -54.27
N GLY A 126 -45.40 26.95 -55.17
CA GLY A 126 -44.80 28.27 -55.31
C GLY A 126 -45.45 29.09 -56.42
N ASP A 127 -45.41 30.41 -56.26
CA ASP A 127 -45.90 31.39 -57.23
C ASP A 127 -44.95 32.60 -57.21
N LYS A 128 -44.98 33.43 -58.26
CA LYS A 128 -44.13 34.62 -58.43
C LYS A 128 -44.19 35.58 -57.22
N ASP A 129 -45.35 35.68 -56.59
CA ASP A 129 -45.63 36.63 -55.52
C ASP A 129 -45.79 35.94 -54.13
N SER A 130 -45.33 34.69 -54.00
CA SER A 130 -45.36 33.87 -52.78
C SER A 130 -44.01 33.22 -52.48
N VAL A 131 -43.74 32.91 -51.21
CA VAL A 131 -42.58 32.08 -50.84
C VAL A 131 -42.80 30.65 -51.35
N VAL A 132 -41.73 30.00 -51.84
CA VAL A 132 -41.77 28.58 -52.23
C VAL A 132 -41.92 27.72 -50.98
N THR A 133 -42.90 26.83 -50.96
CA THR A 133 -43.14 25.91 -49.85
C THR A 133 -43.07 24.45 -50.30
N MET A 134 -42.69 23.57 -49.39
CA MET A 134 -42.82 22.13 -49.57
C MET A 134 -43.81 21.61 -48.52
N THR A 135 -44.81 20.86 -48.99
CA THR A 135 -45.76 20.13 -48.16
C THR A 135 -45.35 18.66 -48.15
N TYR A 136 -45.14 18.09 -46.97
CA TYR A 136 -44.87 16.66 -46.78
C TYR A 136 -46.01 16.03 -45.96
N ASP A 137 -46.55 14.89 -46.39
CA ASP A 137 -47.52 14.13 -45.58
C ASP A 137 -46.81 13.00 -44.83
N PHE A 138 -46.68 13.16 -43.52
CA PHE A 138 -46.17 12.12 -42.61
C PHE A 138 -47.30 11.17 -42.22
N VAL A 139 -47.09 9.87 -42.43
CA VAL A 139 -48.04 8.79 -42.18
C VAL A 139 -47.60 8.06 -40.90
N PRO A 140 -48.32 8.22 -39.76
CA PRO A 140 -47.92 7.60 -38.50
C PRO A 140 -48.06 6.07 -38.53
N THR A 141 -47.02 5.38 -38.05
CA THR A 141 -47.00 3.92 -37.83
C THR A 141 -47.25 3.57 -36.36
N GLU A 142 -46.75 4.38 -35.42
CA GLU A 142 -46.86 4.16 -33.97
C GLU A 142 -47.01 5.48 -33.20
N VAL A 143 -47.84 5.48 -32.15
CA VAL A 143 -47.95 6.60 -31.20
C VAL A 143 -47.05 6.33 -29.99
N ILE A 144 -45.95 7.08 -29.90
CA ILE A 144 -44.95 6.91 -28.85
C ILE A 144 -45.35 7.59 -27.54
N SER A 145 -45.90 8.81 -27.61
CA SER A 145 -46.30 9.56 -26.42
C SER A 145 -47.31 10.66 -26.78
N TYR A 146 -48.40 10.73 -26.02
CA TYR A 146 -49.34 11.85 -26.01
C TYR A 146 -49.67 12.17 -24.54
N ALA A 147 -48.85 13.02 -23.92
CA ALA A 147 -48.99 13.39 -22.50
C ALA A 147 -48.17 14.66 -22.17
N PRO A 148 -48.63 15.52 -21.24
CA PRO A 148 -47.80 16.57 -20.67
C PRO A 148 -46.65 15.96 -19.87
N ARG A 149 -45.41 16.32 -20.22
CA ARG A 149 -44.19 15.94 -19.51
C ARG A 149 -43.65 17.11 -18.71
N ASP A 150 -43.01 16.81 -17.60
CA ASP A 150 -42.32 17.83 -16.82
C ASP A 150 -40.98 18.13 -17.50
N ILE A 151 -40.66 19.42 -17.66
CA ILE A 151 -39.44 19.90 -18.31
C ILE A 151 -38.30 19.72 -17.30
N PRO A 152 -37.27 18.88 -17.58
CA PRO A 152 -36.12 18.79 -16.69
C PRO A 152 -35.43 20.15 -16.61
N PRO A 153 -35.03 20.63 -15.43
CA PRO A 153 -34.47 21.97 -15.27
C PRO A 153 -33.19 22.11 -16.10
N VAL A 154 -33.23 23.03 -17.07
CA VAL A 154 -32.09 23.30 -17.95
C VAL A 154 -30.99 23.95 -17.13
N LEU A 155 -29.87 23.24 -16.94
CA LEU A 155 -28.65 23.78 -16.35
C LEU A 155 -28.10 24.89 -17.26
N ARG A 156 -28.28 26.14 -16.85
CA ARG A 156 -27.70 27.32 -17.51
C ARG A 156 -26.26 27.52 -17.04
N ARG A 157 -25.49 28.32 -17.79
CA ARG A 157 -24.16 28.73 -17.33
C ARG A 157 -24.29 29.49 -16.00
N GLY A 158 -23.58 29.01 -14.98
CA GLY A 158 -23.61 29.54 -13.61
C GLY A 158 -24.52 28.77 -12.65
N ASP A 159 -25.50 27.99 -13.14
CA ASP A 159 -26.35 27.15 -12.29
C ASP A 159 -25.48 26.09 -11.61
N PHE A 160 -25.51 26.05 -10.27
CA PHE A 160 -24.65 25.18 -9.46
C PHE A 160 -23.14 25.28 -9.80
N GLY A 161 -22.71 26.47 -10.26
CA GLY A 161 -21.33 26.76 -10.66
C GLY A 161 -20.91 26.19 -12.03
N VAL A 162 -21.80 25.48 -12.72
CA VAL A 162 -21.47 24.81 -13.99
C VAL A 162 -21.20 25.85 -15.08
N GLY A 163 -19.95 25.91 -15.53
CA GLY A 163 -19.50 26.85 -16.56
C GLY A 163 -19.33 28.30 -16.08
N SER A 164 -19.36 28.56 -14.78
CA SER A 164 -18.98 29.87 -14.23
C SER A 164 -17.56 30.25 -14.65
N ASP A 165 -17.39 31.45 -15.19
CA ASP A 165 -16.09 31.99 -15.63
C ASP A 165 -15.55 33.08 -14.67
N GLY A 166 -16.34 33.48 -13.66
CA GLY A 166 -15.96 34.49 -12.67
C GLY A 166 -16.17 35.93 -13.14
N SER A 167 -16.83 36.14 -14.29
CA SER A 167 -17.36 37.44 -14.70
C SER A 167 -18.49 37.92 -13.77
N ILE A 168 -18.95 39.15 -13.98
CA ILE A 168 -20.12 39.71 -13.28
C ILE A 168 -21.43 39.04 -13.73
N ASP A 169 -21.47 38.52 -14.96
CA ASP A 169 -22.64 37.88 -15.56
C ASP A 169 -22.71 36.38 -15.25
N TYR A 170 -21.55 35.72 -15.09
CA TYR A 170 -21.42 34.30 -14.71
C TYR A 170 -20.44 34.11 -13.54
N PRO A 171 -20.77 34.67 -12.35
CA PRO A 171 -19.94 34.55 -11.16
C PRO A 171 -19.82 33.09 -10.70
N GLN A 172 -18.80 32.82 -9.89
CA GLN A 172 -18.63 31.52 -9.24
C GLN A 172 -19.70 31.33 -8.16
N TYR A 173 -20.35 30.16 -8.17
CA TYR A 173 -21.49 29.87 -7.30
C TYR A 173 -21.05 29.76 -5.84
N GLN A 174 -21.59 30.63 -5.00
CA GLN A 174 -21.25 30.75 -3.57
C GLN A 174 -22.56 30.82 -2.75
N PRO A 175 -23.21 29.67 -2.47
CA PRO A 175 -24.31 29.59 -1.52
C PRO A 175 -23.79 29.52 -0.08
N ASP A 176 -24.64 29.84 0.91
CA ASP A 176 -24.32 29.58 2.33
C ASP A 176 -24.31 28.06 2.62
N GLN A 177 -25.17 27.29 1.93
CA GLN A 177 -25.10 25.83 1.75
C GLN A 177 -25.73 25.47 0.40
N ALA A 178 -25.10 24.59 -0.40
CA ALA A 178 -25.71 24.11 -1.64
C ALA A 178 -26.94 23.23 -1.35
N THR A 179 -27.96 23.34 -2.22
CA THR A 179 -29.21 22.56 -2.17
C THR A 179 -29.18 21.29 -3.05
N GLY A 180 -28.04 21.00 -3.66
CA GLY A 180 -27.77 19.87 -4.53
C GLY A 180 -26.29 19.85 -4.94
N ASN A 181 -25.84 18.79 -5.61
CA ASN A 181 -24.44 18.63 -6.02
C ASN A 181 -24.00 19.79 -6.92
N ALA A 182 -22.95 20.52 -6.52
CA ALA A 182 -22.57 21.77 -7.15
C ALA A 182 -21.05 21.99 -7.19
N PHE A 183 -20.59 22.76 -8.18
CA PHE A 183 -19.29 23.41 -8.13
C PHE A 183 -19.43 24.68 -7.29
N VAL A 184 -18.70 24.77 -6.18
CA VAL A 184 -18.88 25.82 -5.16
C VAL A 184 -17.57 26.56 -4.92
N LYS A 185 -17.69 27.88 -4.75
CA LYS A 185 -16.67 28.75 -4.18
C LYS A 185 -17.01 29.05 -2.72
N ILE A 186 -16.03 28.92 -1.83
CA ILE A 186 -16.09 29.41 -0.44
C ILE A 186 -15.09 30.58 -0.32
N SER A 187 -15.54 31.73 0.18
CA SER A 187 -14.72 32.95 0.19
C SER A 187 -13.60 32.92 1.24
N ALA A 188 -12.49 33.60 0.97
CA ALA A 188 -11.40 33.89 1.91
C ALA A 188 -11.87 34.55 3.23
N SER A 189 -13.02 35.23 3.19
CA SER A 189 -13.64 35.94 4.31
C SER A 189 -14.63 35.10 5.12
N ASP A 190 -14.90 33.86 4.73
CA ASP A 190 -15.73 32.93 5.50
C ASP A 190 -14.95 32.47 6.75
N ILE A 191 -15.61 32.51 7.91
CA ILE A 191 -15.01 32.12 9.21
C ILE A 191 -14.67 30.62 9.26
N ASP A 192 -15.37 29.80 8.49
CA ASP A 192 -15.13 28.36 8.36
C ASP A 192 -14.02 28.04 7.34
N ASN A 193 -13.46 29.02 6.63
CA ASN A 193 -12.44 28.76 5.60
C ASN A 193 -11.06 28.46 6.21
N PRO A 194 -10.49 27.25 5.99
CA PRO A 194 -9.24 26.79 6.62
C PRO A 194 -7.96 27.31 5.93
N SER A 195 -8.06 28.20 4.93
CA SER A 195 -6.94 28.59 4.06
C SER A 195 -6.62 30.08 4.05
N GLY A 196 -7.58 30.95 4.38
CA GLY A 196 -7.43 32.41 4.30
C GLY A 196 -7.37 32.98 2.87
N VAL A 197 -7.64 32.14 1.86
CA VAL A 197 -7.84 32.52 0.45
C VAL A 197 -9.15 31.90 -0.05
N ASP A 198 -9.63 32.31 -1.22
CA ASP A 198 -10.81 31.68 -1.81
C ASP A 198 -10.53 30.18 -2.06
N LEU A 199 -11.52 29.34 -1.75
CA LEU A 199 -11.54 27.92 -2.08
C LEU A 199 -12.54 27.67 -3.20
N MET A 200 -12.23 26.76 -4.12
CA MET A 200 -13.16 26.28 -5.16
C MET A 200 -13.09 24.76 -5.29
N GLY A 201 -14.20 24.12 -5.62
CA GLY A 201 -14.26 22.68 -5.80
C GLY A 201 -15.69 22.17 -5.89
N ILE A 202 -15.96 21.01 -5.30
CA ILE A 202 -17.28 20.39 -5.29
C ILE A 202 -17.88 20.31 -3.89
N GLU A 203 -19.17 20.59 -3.82
CA GLU A 203 -20.05 20.26 -2.69
C GLU A 203 -21.05 19.19 -3.15
N LEU A 204 -21.15 18.11 -2.36
CA LEU A 204 -22.05 16.99 -2.59
C LEU A 204 -23.07 16.94 -1.46
N VAL A 205 -24.34 16.74 -1.80
CA VAL A 205 -25.48 16.88 -0.90
C VAL A 205 -26.30 15.58 -0.90
N ASP A 206 -26.51 15.00 0.29
CA ASP A 206 -27.41 13.86 0.51
C ASP A 206 -28.68 14.31 1.29
N GLN A 207 -29.70 13.46 1.34
CA GLN A 207 -31.09 13.76 1.74
C GLN A 207 -31.27 14.20 3.21
N GLN A 208 -30.20 14.40 3.98
CA GLN A 208 -30.23 14.77 5.41
C GLN A 208 -29.38 16.02 5.73
N ALA A 209 -29.12 16.88 4.73
CA ALA A 209 -28.31 18.10 4.85
C ALA A 209 -26.86 17.86 5.31
N GLU A 210 -26.35 16.64 5.10
CA GLU A 210 -24.96 16.27 5.39
C GLU A 210 -24.05 16.55 4.19
N ASN A 211 -23.68 17.81 4.00
CA ASN A 211 -22.82 18.20 2.88
C ASN A 211 -21.40 17.63 3.02
N THR A 212 -20.86 17.11 1.92
CA THR A 212 -19.48 16.64 1.80
C THR A 212 -18.74 17.51 0.77
N ASN A 213 -17.60 18.08 1.17
CA ASN A 213 -16.85 19.04 0.37
C ASN A 213 -15.47 18.49 -0.02
N ILE A 214 -15.06 18.73 -1.27
CA ILE A 214 -13.67 18.58 -1.72
C ILE A 214 -13.29 19.86 -2.47
N MET A 215 -12.40 20.67 -1.88
CA MET A 215 -12.08 22.03 -2.31
C MET A 215 -10.56 22.24 -2.44
N MET A 216 -10.13 23.08 -3.39
CA MET A 216 -8.75 23.52 -3.54
C MET A 216 -8.63 25.05 -3.41
N THR A 217 -7.46 25.53 -2.98
CA THR A 217 -7.11 26.95 -2.98
C THR A 217 -7.04 27.51 -4.41
N THR A 218 -7.66 28.67 -4.64
CA THR A 218 -7.66 29.33 -5.95
C THR A 218 -6.38 30.11 -6.24
N THR A 219 -5.65 30.49 -5.18
CA THR A 219 -4.46 31.33 -5.22
C THR A 219 -3.49 30.93 -4.09
N GLY A 220 -2.21 31.30 -4.24
CA GLY A 220 -1.16 30.86 -3.31
C GLY A 220 -0.70 29.42 -3.57
N ASP A 221 -0.26 28.72 -2.52
CA ASP A 221 0.07 27.29 -2.62
C ASP A 221 -1.17 26.49 -3.03
N LEU A 222 -1.01 25.50 -3.92
CA LEU A 222 -2.05 24.52 -4.20
C LEU A 222 -2.26 23.60 -2.98
N ARG A 223 -3.41 23.72 -2.32
CA ARG A 223 -3.77 22.93 -1.14
C ARG A 223 -5.18 22.36 -1.34
N LEU A 224 -5.31 21.05 -1.22
CA LEU A 224 -6.60 20.35 -1.26
C LEU A 224 -7.13 20.20 0.17
N TYR A 225 -8.42 20.44 0.36
CA TYR A 225 -9.12 20.34 1.64
C TYR A 225 -10.38 19.50 1.45
N ALA A 226 -10.72 18.67 2.44
CA ALA A 226 -11.96 17.91 2.46
C ALA A 226 -12.62 17.95 3.85
N ARG A 227 -13.95 17.85 3.87
CA ARG A 227 -14.76 17.58 5.07
C ARG A 227 -16.04 16.82 4.70
N ASN A 228 -16.59 16.12 5.67
CA ASN A 228 -18.00 15.71 5.69
C ASN A 228 -18.73 16.47 6.82
N ALA A 229 -20.04 16.29 6.95
CA ALA A 229 -20.87 17.01 7.91
C ALA A 229 -20.46 16.89 9.40
N THR A 230 -19.63 15.90 9.76
CA THR A 230 -19.20 15.65 11.15
C THR A 230 -17.70 15.90 11.38
N THR A 231 -16.95 16.37 10.38
CA THR A 231 -15.50 16.60 10.48
C THR A 231 -15.11 18.05 10.20
N PRO A 232 -14.10 18.60 10.92
CA PRO A 232 -13.50 19.87 10.54
C PRO A 232 -12.71 19.71 9.24
N TRP A 233 -12.49 20.84 8.55
CA TRP A 233 -11.67 20.88 7.33
C TRP A 233 -10.32 20.22 7.50
N THR A 234 -10.13 19.11 6.81
CA THR A 234 -8.90 18.33 6.79
C THR A 234 -8.15 18.62 5.51
N ARG A 235 -6.97 19.23 5.61
CA ARG A 235 -6.07 19.37 4.45
C ARG A 235 -5.58 17.99 4.03
N LEU A 236 -5.76 17.67 2.75
CA LEU A 236 -5.16 16.53 2.08
C LEU A 236 -3.79 16.97 1.54
N TYR A 237 -2.77 16.16 1.79
CA TYR A 237 -1.38 16.46 1.45
C TYR A 237 -0.92 15.50 0.36
N THR A 238 -0.21 16.02 -0.66
CA THR A 238 0.51 15.15 -1.61
C THR A 238 1.69 14.48 -0.91
N SER A 239 2.27 13.43 -1.51
CA SER A 239 3.43 12.74 -0.93
C SER A 239 4.60 13.68 -0.62
N GLY A 240 4.95 14.57 -1.57
CA GLY A 240 6.01 15.57 -1.39
C GLY A 240 5.71 16.64 -0.33
N GLU A 241 4.44 16.86 0.01
CA GLU A 241 4.08 17.74 1.14
C GLU A 241 4.00 17.01 2.48
N ALA A 242 3.59 15.74 2.48
CA ALA A 242 3.58 14.91 3.69
C ALA A 242 5.01 14.76 4.27
N ASP A 243 6.00 14.59 3.39
CA ASP A 243 7.43 14.55 3.68
C ASP A 243 7.98 15.83 4.35
N THR A 244 7.24 16.95 4.34
CA THR A 244 7.64 18.18 5.06
C THR A 244 7.15 18.25 6.51
N ARG A 245 6.28 17.31 6.93
CA ARG A 245 5.67 17.28 8.27
C ARG A 245 6.04 16.05 9.10
N TYR A 246 6.69 15.06 8.50
CA TYR A 246 7.17 13.85 9.15
C TYR A 246 8.65 13.64 8.84
N LEU A 247 9.42 13.17 9.82
CA LEU A 247 10.83 12.86 9.64
C LEU A 247 11.00 11.65 8.71
N ILE A 248 11.64 11.89 7.57
CA ILE A 248 11.88 10.91 6.52
C ILE A 248 12.95 9.93 7.02
N LYS A 249 12.56 8.68 7.25
CA LYS A 249 13.42 7.66 7.90
C LYS A 249 14.78 7.45 7.21
N SER A 250 14.87 7.62 5.89
CA SER A 250 16.15 7.52 5.15
C SER A 250 17.08 8.71 5.38
N ASN A 251 16.55 9.87 5.74
CA ASN A 251 17.32 11.11 5.88
C ASN A 251 18.00 11.22 7.25
N ASN A 252 17.74 10.27 8.16
CA ASN A 252 18.45 10.11 9.43
C ASN A 252 18.52 11.43 10.25
N LEU A 253 17.39 12.15 10.32
CA LEU A 253 17.22 13.43 11.00
C LEU A 253 17.95 14.63 10.35
N SER A 254 18.55 14.50 9.16
CA SER A 254 19.14 15.64 8.43
C SER A 254 18.10 16.60 7.82
N ASP A 255 16.87 16.11 7.69
CA ASP A 255 15.64 16.81 7.31
C ASP A 255 14.99 17.60 8.46
N LEU A 256 15.53 17.48 9.68
CA LEU A 256 15.03 18.18 10.86
C LEU A 256 15.44 19.67 10.85
N THR A 257 14.56 20.52 10.34
CA THR A 257 14.82 21.96 10.15
C THR A 257 15.10 22.76 11.42
N ASN A 258 14.66 22.30 12.59
CA ASN A 258 15.01 22.89 13.89
C ASN A 258 15.38 21.81 14.91
N PHE A 259 16.69 21.58 15.04
CA PHE A 259 17.27 20.63 16.00
C PHE A 259 17.04 21.00 17.47
N GLU A 260 16.78 22.27 17.81
CA GLU A 260 16.63 22.72 19.21
C GLU A 260 15.22 22.46 19.73
N SER A 261 14.19 22.84 18.96
CA SER A 261 12.78 22.58 19.32
C SER A 261 12.49 21.08 19.42
N ALA A 262 13.06 20.26 18.55
CA ALA A 262 12.90 18.81 18.62
C ALA A 262 13.62 18.18 19.81
N ARG A 263 14.85 18.63 20.15
CA ARG A 263 15.55 18.24 21.38
C ARG A 263 14.74 18.55 22.63
N SER A 264 14.17 19.75 22.70
CA SER A 264 13.28 20.19 23.78
C SER A 264 12.05 19.28 23.90
N ASN A 265 11.30 19.08 22.80
CA ASN A 265 10.06 18.30 22.82
C ASN A 265 10.27 16.81 23.14
N LEU A 266 11.37 16.22 22.66
CA LEU A 266 11.74 14.82 22.95
C LEU A 266 12.48 14.65 24.28
N SER A 267 12.73 15.75 25.02
CA SER A 267 13.51 15.76 26.28
C SER A 267 14.93 15.17 26.17
N VAL A 268 15.53 15.22 24.97
CA VAL A 268 16.89 14.72 24.68
C VAL A 268 17.85 15.88 24.43
N TYR A 269 18.97 15.87 25.13
CA TYR A 269 19.97 16.92 25.09
C TYR A 269 20.99 16.65 23.97
N SER A 270 21.60 17.68 23.38
CA SER A 270 22.74 17.48 22.46
C SER A 270 23.92 16.90 23.23
N LYS A 271 25.00 16.46 22.56
CA LYS A 271 26.18 15.97 23.28
C LYS A 271 26.74 17.03 24.24
N SER A 272 26.88 18.29 23.81
CA SER A 272 27.33 19.38 24.71
C SER A 272 26.39 19.60 25.89
N GLU A 273 25.08 19.64 25.66
CA GLU A 273 24.10 19.79 26.74
C GLU A 273 24.03 18.56 27.67
N THR A 274 24.31 17.36 27.15
CA THR A 274 24.38 16.11 27.93
C THR A 274 25.62 16.07 28.79
N ASP A 275 26.79 16.38 28.21
CA ASP A 275 28.07 16.43 28.91
C ASP A 275 28.01 17.46 30.06
N ASN A 276 27.47 18.66 29.79
CA ASN A 276 27.21 19.71 30.79
C ASN A 276 26.18 19.33 31.87
N LYS A 277 25.25 18.40 31.58
CA LYS A 277 24.13 18.06 32.48
C LYS A 277 24.35 16.77 33.28
N PHE A 278 25.20 15.87 32.79
CA PHE A 278 25.43 14.54 33.36
C PHE A 278 26.90 14.22 33.67
N MET A 279 27.84 15.15 33.43
CA MET A 279 29.21 15.15 33.96
C MET A 279 30.01 13.86 33.68
N ILE A 280 30.18 13.49 32.40
CA ILE A 280 30.93 12.29 31.99
C ILE A 280 32.24 12.67 31.30
N GLY A 281 33.20 13.15 32.09
CA GLY A 281 34.56 13.51 31.67
C GLY A 281 35.55 13.45 32.83
N PRO A 282 36.88 13.44 32.58
CA PRO A 282 37.91 13.22 33.61
C PRO A 282 38.15 14.42 34.56
N ASN A 283 37.30 15.44 34.53
CA ASN A 283 37.49 16.70 35.25
C ASN A 283 36.76 16.70 36.59
N ASN A 284 37.52 16.58 37.69
CA ASN A 284 37.00 16.55 39.05
C ASN A 284 36.39 17.91 39.47
N LEU A 285 35.06 18.06 39.32
CA LEU A 285 34.22 19.15 39.86
C LEU A 285 34.54 20.58 39.38
N SER A 286 35.54 20.79 38.52
CA SER A 286 36.07 22.10 38.12
C SER A 286 35.12 22.98 37.30
N GLU A 287 34.07 22.41 36.74
CA GLU A 287 33.14 23.09 35.81
C GLU A 287 31.86 23.61 36.49
N LEU A 288 31.69 23.34 37.79
CA LEU A 288 30.55 23.82 38.57
C LEU A 288 30.73 25.30 38.96
N THR A 289 30.01 26.19 38.27
CA THR A 289 30.02 27.65 38.47
C THR A 289 29.70 28.12 39.89
N ASN A 290 29.16 27.25 40.76
CA ASN A 290 29.12 27.48 42.20
C ASN A 290 29.52 26.21 42.98
N VAL A 291 30.83 26.00 43.12
CA VAL A 291 31.45 24.89 43.86
C VAL A 291 30.96 24.83 45.33
N VAL A 292 30.60 25.97 45.95
CA VAL A 292 30.12 26.01 47.34
C VAL A 292 28.76 25.30 47.48
N VAL A 293 27.83 25.53 46.55
CA VAL A 293 26.51 24.86 46.55
C VAL A 293 26.65 23.37 46.26
N ALA A 294 27.62 22.97 45.41
CA ALA A 294 27.91 21.56 45.16
C ALA A 294 28.46 20.86 46.43
N ARG A 295 29.42 21.49 47.12
CA ARG A 295 29.96 21.00 48.40
C ARG A 295 28.87 20.88 49.48
N GLN A 296 27.99 21.88 49.61
CA GLN A 296 26.87 21.85 50.55
C GLN A 296 25.88 20.69 50.29
N LYS A 297 25.56 20.40 49.02
CA LYS A 297 24.62 19.32 48.66
C LYS A 297 25.19 17.90 48.78
N LEU A 298 26.51 17.76 48.91
CA LEU A 298 27.21 16.49 49.07
C LEU A 298 27.79 16.30 50.48
N GLU A 299 27.57 17.26 51.38
CA GLU A 299 28.12 17.31 52.75
C GLU A 299 29.67 17.28 52.84
N VAL A 300 30.38 17.55 51.73
CA VAL A 300 31.85 17.52 51.66
C VAL A 300 32.44 18.92 51.83
N TYR A 301 33.18 19.13 52.92
CA TYR A 301 33.93 20.38 53.14
C TYR A 301 35.19 20.45 52.26
N SER A 302 35.55 21.64 51.79
CA SER A 302 36.89 21.87 51.23
C SER A 302 37.97 21.82 52.31
N GLN A 303 39.23 21.78 51.91
CA GLN A 303 40.36 21.83 52.82
C GLN A 303 40.26 23.04 53.77
N SER A 304 40.11 24.27 53.26
CA SER A 304 39.97 25.47 54.09
C SER A 304 38.71 25.51 54.96
N GLU A 305 37.62 24.84 54.58
CA GLU A 305 36.42 24.67 55.43
C GLU A 305 36.59 23.58 56.49
N THR A 306 37.49 22.62 56.27
CA THR A 306 37.87 21.56 57.23
C THR A 306 38.86 22.11 58.24
N ASP A 307 39.91 22.77 57.76
CA ASP A 307 40.96 23.48 58.50
C ASP A 307 40.42 24.56 59.44
N ALA A 308 39.21 25.09 59.15
CA ALA A 308 38.50 26.08 59.97
C ALA A 308 37.40 25.48 60.88
N LYS A 309 37.13 24.16 60.80
CA LYS A 309 36.10 23.47 61.60
C LYS A 309 36.65 22.40 62.54
N PHE A 310 37.84 21.88 62.29
CA PHE A 310 38.46 20.79 63.04
C PHE A 310 39.90 21.15 63.41
N LEU A 311 40.36 20.69 64.58
CA LEU A 311 41.72 20.93 65.07
C LEU A 311 42.73 20.24 64.14
N GLN A 312 43.79 20.94 63.76
CA GLN A 312 44.83 20.44 62.87
C GLN A 312 46.03 19.95 63.67
N ALA A 313 46.50 18.73 63.40
CA ALA A 313 47.65 18.15 64.10
C ALA A 313 48.93 19.01 63.98
N ALA A 314 49.10 19.74 62.87
CA ALA A 314 50.25 20.63 62.65
C ALA A 314 50.25 21.87 63.56
N ASN A 315 49.08 22.32 64.03
CA ASN A 315 48.94 23.53 64.84
C ASN A 315 49.29 23.31 66.32
N ASN A 316 49.59 22.07 66.75
CA ASN A 316 49.98 21.74 68.13
C ASN A 316 49.04 22.33 69.20
N LEU A 317 47.72 22.24 68.96
CA LEU A 317 46.65 22.74 69.84
C LEU A 317 46.56 24.27 69.98
N SER A 318 47.31 25.05 69.20
CA SER A 318 47.20 26.53 69.18
C SER A 318 45.94 27.05 68.49
N ASP A 319 45.23 26.18 67.77
CA ASP A 319 43.91 26.40 67.16
C ASP A 319 42.73 26.11 68.11
N ILE A 320 43.00 25.76 69.37
CA ILE A 320 41.96 25.69 70.41
C ILE A 320 41.52 27.11 70.80
N VAL A 321 40.31 27.49 70.38
CA VAL A 321 39.70 28.82 70.62
C VAL A 321 39.66 29.21 72.10
N ASP A 322 39.36 28.27 73.01
CA ASP A 322 39.44 28.49 74.46
C ASP A 322 40.44 27.53 75.10
N THR A 323 41.70 27.97 75.14
CA THR A 323 42.79 27.20 75.77
C THR A 323 42.61 27.05 77.29
N ALA A 324 41.80 27.88 77.95
CA ALA A 324 41.57 27.80 79.40
C ALA A 324 40.57 26.68 79.74
N ILE A 325 39.47 26.57 78.99
CA ILE A 325 38.53 25.45 79.08
C ILE A 325 39.22 24.14 78.73
N ALA A 326 40.05 24.11 77.67
CA ALA A 326 40.82 22.92 77.33
C ALA A 326 41.83 22.53 78.43
N ARG A 327 42.54 23.49 79.03
CA ARG A 327 43.41 23.27 80.20
C ARG A 327 42.65 22.70 81.40
N THR A 328 41.46 23.23 81.68
CA THR A 328 40.60 22.74 82.77
C THR A 328 40.14 21.30 82.51
N ASN A 329 39.67 20.99 81.30
CA ASN A 329 39.22 19.65 80.92
C ASN A 329 40.35 18.60 80.89
N LEU A 330 41.60 19.03 80.70
CA LEU A 330 42.79 18.17 80.72
C LEU A 330 43.51 18.13 82.08
N GLY A 331 43.13 19.00 83.04
CA GLY A 331 43.74 19.08 84.37
C GLY A 331 45.15 19.71 84.41
N ILE A 332 45.47 20.62 83.49
CA ILE A 332 46.83 21.20 83.32
C ILE A 332 46.80 22.71 83.56
N ASN A 333 47.58 23.22 84.52
CA ASN A 333 47.74 24.67 84.76
C ASN A 333 48.59 25.34 83.67
N SER A 334 48.36 26.62 83.40
CA SER A 334 49.30 27.45 82.60
C SER A 334 50.56 27.84 83.38
N THR A 335 51.55 28.42 82.68
CA THR A 335 52.73 29.02 83.29
C THR A 335 52.35 30.09 84.32
N LEU A 336 51.56 31.09 83.93
CA LEU A 336 51.07 32.16 84.82
C LEU A 336 50.38 31.65 86.09
N GLU A 337 49.69 30.50 86.02
CA GLU A 337 49.03 29.86 87.17
C GLU A 337 49.99 29.07 88.07
N ASN A 338 51.16 28.67 87.57
CA ASN A 338 52.27 28.13 88.37
C ASN A 338 53.14 29.26 88.93
N ASP A 339 53.42 30.31 88.15
CA ASP A 339 54.22 31.48 88.52
C ASP A 339 53.60 32.25 89.70
N ALA A 340 52.26 32.26 89.79
CA ALA A 340 51.53 32.81 90.94
C ALA A 340 51.48 31.89 92.17
N LYS A 341 52.05 30.67 92.10
CA LYS A 341 51.82 29.57 93.05
C LYS A 341 53.09 28.94 93.63
N TYR A 342 54.23 29.09 92.95
CA TYR A 342 55.54 28.57 93.36
C TYR A 342 56.62 29.64 93.20
N LEU A 343 57.66 29.62 94.05
CA LEU A 343 58.78 30.56 93.93
C LEU A 343 59.62 30.24 92.69
N GLN A 344 60.12 31.27 92.01
CA GLN A 344 60.93 31.12 90.79
C GLN A 344 62.42 31.28 91.11
N VAL A 345 63.26 30.43 90.52
CA VAL A 345 64.72 30.47 90.72
C VAL A 345 65.33 31.78 90.21
N GLU A 346 64.80 32.33 89.11
CA GLU A 346 65.28 33.57 88.49
C GLU A 346 65.00 34.83 89.32
N ASN A 347 63.99 34.82 90.18
CA ASN A 347 63.70 35.92 91.11
C ASN A 347 64.71 36.01 92.27
N ASN A 348 65.58 34.99 92.45
CA ASN A 348 66.63 34.96 93.47
C ASN A 348 66.15 35.36 94.88
N LEU A 349 65.03 34.77 95.31
CA LEU A 349 64.36 35.00 96.60
C LEU A 349 63.75 36.41 96.79
N SER A 350 63.69 37.26 95.78
CA SER A 350 62.97 38.56 95.87
C SER A 350 61.45 38.41 95.87
N ASP A 351 60.93 37.26 95.45
CA ASP A 351 59.53 36.83 95.55
C ASP A 351 59.16 36.25 96.93
N VAL A 352 60.12 36.19 97.87
CA VAL A 352 59.85 35.82 99.26
C VAL A 352 59.05 36.94 99.94
N LYS A 353 57.75 36.68 100.10
CA LYS A 353 56.73 37.62 100.60
C LYS A 353 57.00 38.27 101.97
N ASP A 354 57.91 37.70 102.77
CA ASP A 354 58.49 38.35 103.96
C ASP A 354 59.99 38.02 104.06
N VAL A 355 60.81 38.90 103.47
CA VAL A 355 62.28 38.80 103.49
C VAL A 355 62.86 39.01 104.90
N ALA A 356 62.13 39.65 105.83
CA ALA A 356 62.62 39.86 107.20
C ALA A 356 62.50 38.55 108.00
N THR A 357 61.32 37.92 108.00
CA THR A 357 61.12 36.60 108.62
C THR A 357 62.02 35.53 107.99
N ALA A 358 62.25 35.59 106.67
CA ALA A 358 63.19 34.68 106.00
C ALA A 358 64.64 34.83 106.49
N ARG A 359 65.14 36.07 106.68
CA ARG A 359 66.48 36.30 107.26
C ARG A 359 66.57 35.81 108.71
N THR A 360 65.54 36.06 109.52
CA THR A 360 65.48 35.57 110.91
C THR A 360 65.53 34.05 110.98
N ASN A 361 64.79 33.35 110.11
CA ASN A 361 64.77 31.88 110.05
C ASN A 361 66.08 31.27 109.50
N LEU A 362 66.94 32.06 108.86
CA LEU A 362 68.25 31.63 108.32
C LEU A 362 69.45 32.09 109.17
N GLY A 363 69.24 32.98 110.15
CA GLY A 363 70.28 33.40 111.10
C GLY A 363 71.36 34.34 110.53
N ILE A 364 71.06 35.11 109.48
CA ILE A 364 72.03 35.98 108.78
C ILE A 364 71.64 37.46 108.92
N ASN A 365 72.53 38.25 109.54
CA ASN A 365 72.41 39.72 109.65
C ASN A 365 72.91 40.42 108.37
N SER A 366 72.50 41.67 108.15
CA SER A 366 72.96 42.47 107.00
C SER A 366 74.37 43.06 107.20
N THR A 367 75.01 43.45 106.10
CA THR A 367 76.31 44.15 106.11
C THR A 367 76.27 45.45 106.91
N ILE A 368 75.21 46.24 106.74
CA ILE A 368 74.98 47.53 107.42
C ILE A 368 74.96 47.36 108.96
N GLU A 369 74.45 46.22 109.46
CA GLU A 369 74.42 45.91 110.90
C GLU A 369 75.76 45.40 111.46
N ASN A 370 76.72 45.10 110.59
CA ASN A 370 78.05 44.62 110.94
C ASN A 370 79.08 45.76 110.95
N ASP A 371 79.04 46.62 109.92
CA ASP A 371 79.97 47.76 109.75
C ASP A 371 79.85 48.80 110.88
N ALA A 372 78.69 48.90 111.54
CA ALA A 372 78.45 49.78 112.67
C ALA A 372 78.93 49.22 114.04
N LYS A 373 79.53 48.02 114.08
CA LYS A 373 79.72 47.25 115.32
C LYS A 373 81.17 46.85 115.65
N TYR A 374 82.10 46.95 114.70
CA TYR A 374 83.49 46.52 114.84
C TYR A 374 84.46 47.52 114.19
N LEU A 375 85.69 47.65 114.73
CA LEU A 375 86.72 48.58 114.24
C LEU A 375 87.27 48.15 112.87
N GLN A 376 87.64 49.12 112.02
CA GLN A 376 88.00 48.87 110.62
C GLN A 376 89.51 49.04 110.38
N VAL A 377 90.17 47.96 109.95
CA VAL A 377 91.64 47.89 109.80
C VAL A 377 92.19 48.95 108.84
N SER A 378 91.42 49.35 107.83
CA SER A 378 91.78 50.40 106.87
C SER A 378 91.99 51.78 107.48
N ASN A 379 91.39 52.05 108.64
CA ASN A 379 91.35 53.40 109.24
C ASN A 379 92.58 53.73 110.09
N ASN A 380 93.49 52.77 110.31
CA ASN A 380 94.78 52.96 111.00
C ASN A 380 94.65 53.72 112.35
N LEU A 381 93.68 53.31 113.17
CA LEU A 381 93.36 53.89 114.49
C LEU A 381 92.84 55.35 114.47
N SER A 382 92.48 55.91 113.30
CA SER A 382 91.79 57.22 113.24
C SER A 382 90.32 57.15 113.65
N ASP A 383 89.75 55.95 113.69
CA ASP A 383 88.46 55.58 114.29
C ASP A 383 88.55 55.29 115.81
N VAL A 384 89.72 55.53 116.42
CA VAL A 384 89.93 55.46 117.87
C VAL A 384 90.15 56.86 118.44
N SER A 385 89.36 57.24 119.45
CA SER A 385 89.27 58.62 119.96
C SER A 385 90.54 59.16 120.65
N ASP A 386 91.45 58.29 121.09
CA ASP A 386 92.82 58.66 121.48
C ASP A 386 93.84 57.67 120.89
N ALA A 387 94.37 58.03 119.72
CA ALA A 387 95.39 57.23 119.04
C ALA A 387 96.76 57.25 119.76
N ALA A 388 97.02 58.18 120.68
CA ALA A 388 98.27 58.20 121.45
C ALA A 388 98.20 57.20 122.61
N ALA A 389 97.15 57.25 123.43
CA ALA A 389 96.89 56.27 124.47
C ALA A 389 96.76 54.85 123.90
N ALA A 390 96.13 54.69 122.72
CA ALA A 390 96.05 53.39 122.04
C ALA A 390 97.44 52.81 121.70
N ARG A 391 98.36 53.61 121.14
CA ARG A 391 99.73 53.14 120.84
C ARG A 391 100.51 52.76 122.09
N THR A 392 100.40 53.56 123.16
CA THR A 392 101.01 53.24 124.46
C THR A 392 100.45 51.96 125.08
N ASN A 393 99.13 51.76 125.05
CA ASN A 393 98.49 50.56 125.60
C ASN A 393 98.75 49.29 124.76
N ILE A 394 98.93 49.42 123.44
CA ILE A 394 99.25 48.30 122.54
C ILE A 394 100.78 48.01 122.51
N SER A 395 101.59 48.81 123.21
CA SER A 395 103.05 48.62 123.34
C SER A 395 103.81 48.63 122.00
N VAL A 396 103.37 49.46 121.06
CA VAL A 396 103.94 49.59 119.71
C VAL A 396 104.55 50.97 119.46
N TYR A 397 105.84 50.98 119.11
CA TYR A 397 106.60 52.19 118.81
C TYR A 397 106.28 52.74 117.41
N SER A 398 106.63 54.00 117.15
CA SER A 398 106.48 54.59 115.82
C SER A 398 107.51 54.03 114.84
N LYS A 399 107.25 54.18 113.53
CA LYS A 399 108.18 53.72 112.49
C LYS A 399 109.56 54.42 112.54
N ALA A 400 109.68 55.59 113.18
CA ALA A 400 110.97 56.24 113.38
C ALA A 400 111.85 55.55 114.44
N GLU A 401 111.27 54.70 115.29
CA GLU A 401 111.93 54.11 116.46
C GLU A 401 112.26 52.61 116.27
N SER A 402 111.52 51.89 115.42
CA SER A 402 111.76 50.47 115.12
C SER A 402 113.07 50.23 114.36
N ASP A 403 113.38 51.10 113.40
CA ASP A 403 114.39 50.84 112.36
C ASP A 403 115.84 50.93 112.88
N ALA A 404 116.03 51.24 114.17
CA ALA A 404 117.33 51.35 114.84
C ALA A 404 117.71 50.13 115.72
N THR A 405 116.84 49.11 115.85
CA THR A 405 117.00 48.08 116.91
C THR A 405 117.37 46.67 116.41
N TYR A 406 116.51 45.87 115.74
CA TYR A 406 116.84 44.49 115.27
C TYR A 406 116.14 44.05 113.95
N VAL A 407 116.68 42.98 113.30
CA VAL A 407 116.58 42.57 111.87
C VAL A 407 116.97 41.06 111.74
N PRO A 408 116.58 40.16 110.76
CA PRO A 408 115.90 40.30 109.44
C PRO A 408 114.69 39.31 109.18
N LYS A 409 114.72 38.55 108.05
CA LYS A 409 113.75 37.59 107.41
C LYS A 409 114.20 36.10 107.63
N THR A 410 113.74 34.98 107.00
CA THR A 410 113.04 34.64 105.71
C THR A 410 112.34 33.25 105.71
N THR A 411 111.24 33.08 104.96
CA THR A 411 110.82 31.84 104.24
C THR A 411 109.85 32.18 103.08
N THR A 412 109.66 31.25 102.11
CA THR A 412 108.75 31.38 100.94
C THR A 412 107.95 30.08 100.71
N VAL A 413 106.91 30.12 99.86
CA VAL A 413 106.12 28.93 99.47
C VAL A 413 105.93 28.92 97.95
N ASN A 414 106.23 27.78 97.29
CA ASN A 414 106.13 27.57 95.83
C ASN A 414 106.64 28.74 94.96
N GLY A 415 107.75 29.37 95.37
CA GLY A 415 108.37 30.49 94.64
C GLY A 415 107.78 31.88 94.91
N HIS A 416 106.63 31.98 95.58
CA HIS A 416 106.02 33.25 95.93
C HIS A 416 106.53 33.79 97.28
N ALA A 417 106.68 35.11 97.36
CA ALA A 417 107.05 35.83 98.57
C ALA A 417 105.82 36.05 99.47
N LEU A 418 106.03 36.00 100.79
CA LEU A 418 105.00 36.22 101.80
C LEU A 418 104.96 37.69 102.25
N ASP A 419 104.96 38.61 101.30
CA ASP A 419 104.95 40.07 101.54
C ASP A 419 103.65 40.76 101.07
N SER A 420 102.74 40.04 100.40
CA SER A 420 101.46 40.54 99.90
C SER A 420 100.47 39.39 99.61
N ASN A 421 99.28 39.69 99.06
CA ASN A 421 98.28 38.69 98.69
C ASN A 421 98.82 37.73 97.61
N VAL A 422 98.83 36.43 97.90
CA VAL A 422 99.22 35.39 96.92
C VAL A 422 98.06 35.15 95.94
N THR A 423 98.27 35.53 94.68
CA THR A 423 97.33 35.24 93.58
C THR A 423 97.71 33.90 92.92
N VAL A 424 96.77 32.96 92.90
CA VAL A 424 96.96 31.58 92.43
C VAL A 424 96.41 31.43 91.00
N SER A 425 97.19 30.83 90.10
CA SER A 425 96.80 30.61 88.69
C SER A 425 96.32 29.17 88.41
N LYS A 426 95.81 28.91 87.20
CA LYS A 426 95.44 27.55 86.76
C LYS A 426 96.61 26.56 86.77
N ALA A 427 97.85 27.04 86.65
CA ALA A 427 99.04 26.19 86.71
C ALA A 427 99.30 25.68 88.14
N ASP A 428 99.10 26.54 89.14
CA ASP A 428 99.43 26.28 90.55
C ASP A 428 98.48 25.27 91.22
N VAL A 429 97.33 25.01 90.59
CA VAL A 429 96.36 23.97 90.98
C VAL A 429 96.35 22.76 90.03
N GLY A 430 97.30 22.67 89.10
CA GLY A 430 97.46 21.51 88.21
C GLY A 430 96.45 21.38 87.06
N LEU A 431 95.70 22.45 86.74
CA LEU A 431 94.64 22.45 85.71
C LEU A 431 95.09 23.08 84.36
N GLY A 432 96.40 23.07 84.09
CA GLY A 432 97.01 23.78 82.95
C GLY A 432 96.67 23.27 81.54
N SER A 433 95.83 22.26 81.39
CA SER A 433 95.41 21.66 80.11
C SER A 433 93.92 21.81 79.79
N VAL A 434 93.17 22.59 80.58
CA VAL A 434 91.71 22.80 80.40
C VAL A 434 91.44 24.21 79.83
N THR A 435 90.75 24.27 78.69
CA THR A 435 90.26 25.51 78.08
C THR A 435 88.82 25.82 78.51
N ASP A 436 88.44 27.10 78.53
CA ASP A 436 87.13 27.57 79.01
C ASP A 436 86.07 27.65 77.90
N ASP A 437 86.12 26.71 76.94
CA ASP A 437 85.28 26.75 75.74
C ASP A 437 83.83 26.26 76.01
N PRO A 438 82.79 26.94 75.47
CA PRO A 438 81.40 26.53 75.67
C PRO A 438 81.06 25.17 75.05
N GLN A 439 80.22 24.40 75.76
CA GLN A 439 79.72 23.11 75.28
C GLN A 439 78.72 23.24 74.12
N LEU A 440 78.50 22.14 73.39
CA LEU A 440 77.73 22.04 72.14
C LEU A 440 76.34 22.71 72.21
N LYS A 441 75.92 23.34 71.10
CA LYS A 441 74.67 24.13 71.06
C LYS A 441 73.61 23.44 70.22
N ILE A 442 72.43 23.19 70.81
CA ILE A 442 71.28 22.58 70.12
C ILE A 442 70.91 23.34 68.83
N SER A 443 71.01 24.67 68.83
CA SER A 443 70.74 25.52 67.66
C SER A 443 71.77 25.43 66.53
N ALA A 444 72.94 24.81 66.74
CA ALA A 444 73.94 24.59 65.71
C ALA A 444 73.62 23.40 64.78
N ASN A 445 72.63 22.57 65.14
CA ASN A 445 72.10 21.47 64.32
C ASN A 445 73.21 20.57 63.71
N LEU A 446 74.16 20.16 64.56
CA LEU A 446 75.36 19.35 64.26
C LEU A 446 76.46 20.03 63.42
N SER A 447 76.35 21.32 63.08
CA SER A 447 77.42 22.06 62.38
C SER A 447 78.61 22.45 63.26
N ASP A 448 78.47 22.34 64.58
CA ASP A 448 79.52 22.53 65.60
C ASP A 448 80.41 21.27 65.81
N LEU A 449 80.11 20.16 65.13
CA LEU A 449 80.94 18.95 65.14
C LEU A 449 82.01 18.96 64.04
N SER A 450 83.27 18.78 64.43
CA SER A 450 84.45 18.74 63.54
C SER A 450 84.43 17.64 62.46
N ASN A 451 83.51 16.67 62.55
CA ASN A 451 83.23 15.72 61.47
C ASN A 451 81.73 15.33 61.43
N VAL A 452 80.93 16.18 60.78
CA VAL A 452 79.48 15.99 60.58
C VAL A 452 79.15 14.68 59.85
N ALA A 453 80.03 14.20 58.98
CA ALA A 453 79.81 12.93 58.26
C ALA A 453 79.83 11.73 59.21
N LYS A 454 80.81 11.66 60.11
CA LYS A 454 80.89 10.58 61.12
C LYS A 454 79.73 10.62 62.11
N ALA A 455 79.22 11.81 62.44
CA ALA A 455 78.01 11.97 63.24
C ALA A 455 76.77 11.37 62.55
N ARG A 456 76.58 11.65 61.25
CA ARG A 456 75.50 11.05 60.44
C ARG A 456 75.58 9.52 60.40
N THR A 457 76.77 8.96 60.16
CA THR A 457 76.99 7.50 60.17
C THR A 457 76.61 6.86 61.51
N ASN A 458 77.03 7.46 62.63
CA ASN A 458 76.73 6.95 63.98
C ASN A 458 75.23 7.01 64.32
N LEU A 459 74.46 7.92 63.71
CA LEU A 459 73.02 8.07 63.91
C LEU A 459 72.19 7.24 62.91
N GLY A 460 72.82 6.55 61.95
CA GLY A 460 72.12 5.80 60.89
C GLY A 460 71.41 6.69 59.86
N ILE A 461 71.73 7.98 59.80
CA ILE A 461 71.09 8.95 58.91
C ILE A 461 71.95 9.11 57.65
N ASN A 462 71.56 8.42 56.57
CA ASN A 462 72.14 8.63 55.24
C ASN A 462 71.99 10.12 54.83
N SER A 463 72.98 10.68 54.13
CA SER A 463 72.77 11.94 53.39
C SER A 463 71.82 11.73 52.21
N THR A 464 71.30 12.83 51.63
CA THR A 464 70.46 12.78 50.42
C THR A 464 71.15 11.98 49.32
N ILE A 465 72.41 12.33 49.00
CA ILE A 465 73.24 11.66 47.98
C ILE A 465 73.38 10.14 48.23
N GLU A 466 73.45 9.71 49.49
CA GLU A 466 73.52 8.28 49.84
C GLU A 466 72.16 7.57 49.75
N ASN A 467 71.05 8.28 49.91
CA ASN A 467 69.71 7.76 49.61
C ASN A 467 69.47 7.71 48.09
N ASP A 468 69.88 8.75 47.36
CA ASP A 468 69.76 8.89 45.91
C ASP A 468 70.54 7.79 45.16
N ALA A 469 71.61 7.26 45.77
CA ALA A 469 72.39 6.14 45.25
C ALA A 469 71.94 4.74 45.74
N LYS A 470 70.91 4.65 46.61
CA LYS A 470 70.55 3.41 47.34
C LYS A 470 69.07 3.04 47.26
N TYR A 471 68.18 4.00 47.00
CA TYR A 471 66.74 3.80 46.89
C TYR A 471 66.24 4.40 45.57
N LEU A 472 65.23 3.76 44.97
CA LEU A 472 64.60 4.27 43.75
C LEU A 472 64.02 5.68 43.98
N GLN A 473 64.43 6.61 43.13
CA GLN A 473 64.07 8.01 43.16
C GLN A 473 62.73 8.23 42.45
N VAL A 474 61.71 8.67 43.18
CA VAL A 474 60.41 9.05 42.60
C VAL A 474 60.57 10.14 41.53
N SER A 475 61.53 11.04 41.74
CA SER A 475 62.01 12.08 40.81
C SER A 475 62.58 11.54 39.49
N ASN A 476 63.22 10.37 39.50
CA ASN A 476 63.83 9.77 38.30
C ASN A 476 62.83 8.98 37.44
N ASN A 477 61.61 8.74 37.93
CA ASN A 477 60.56 8.03 37.20
C ASN A 477 61.05 6.69 36.59
N LEU A 478 61.78 5.91 37.39
CA LEU A 478 62.42 4.62 37.03
C LEU A 478 63.59 4.70 36.03
N SER A 479 64.13 5.89 35.70
CA SER A 479 65.35 6.00 34.86
C SER A 479 66.65 5.58 35.57
N ASP A 480 66.57 5.29 36.86
CA ASP A 480 67.62 4.78 37.75
C ASP A 480 67.62 3.24 37.86
N VAL A 481 66.71 2.57 37.15
CA VAL A 481 66.65 1.11 37.03
C VAL A 481 67.69 0.61 36.02
N ALA A 482 68.57 -0.31 36.45
CA ALA A 482 69.60 -0.89 35.60
C ALA A 482 69.07 -1.87 34.52
N ASP A 483 67.94 -2.55 34.78
CA ASP A 483 67.24 -3.42 33.82
C ASP A 483 65.76 -3.04 33.72
N VAL A 484 65.47 -2.24 32.70
CA VAL A 484 64.13 -1.72 32.39
C VAL A 484 63.18 -2.83 31.94
N ASP A 485 63.68 -3.92 31.36
CA ASP A 485 62.83 -5.02 30.86
C ASP A 485 62.43 -5.98 31.98
N THR A 486 63.34 -6.27 32.93
CA THR A 486 62.98 -6.93 34.20
C THR A 486 61.95 -6.10 34.98
N VAL A 487 62.07 -4.77 35.00
CA VAL A 487 61.04 -3.92 35.66
C VAL A 487 59.71 -3.94 34.91
N LYS A 488 59.68 -3.86 33.56
CA LYS A 488 58.44 -4.07 32.77
C LYS A 488 57.78 -5.41 33.11
N GLN A 489 58.56 -6.48 33.26
CA GLN A 489 58.03 -7.79 33.63
C GLN A 489 57.43 -7.80 35.05
N ASN A 490 58.13 -7.23 36.03
CA ASN A 490 57.66 -7.16 37.42
C ASN A 490 56.42 -6.28 37.60
N ILE A 491 56.16 -5.31 36.72
CA ILE A 491 54.95 -4.46 36.71
C ILE A 491 53.88 -4.90 35.69
N GLY A 492 54.06 -6.05 35.03
CA GLY A 492 53.06 -6.65 34.12
C GLY A 492 52.93 -5.99 32.74
N LEU A 493 53.96 -5.25 32.29
CA LEU A 493 54.02 -4.56 31.00
C LEU A 493 54.93 -5.24 29.96
N ASP A 494 55.47 -6.43 30.23
CA ASP A 494 56.30 -7.23 29.31
C ASP A 494 55.65 -7.53 27.94
N ARG A 495 54.32 -7.57 27.92
CA ARG A 495 53.49 -7.76 26.72
C ARG A 495 53.43 -6.53 25.81
N PHE A 496 53.70 -5.34 26.33
CA PHE A 496 53.69 -4.09 25.57
C PHE A 496 55.10 -3.80 25.04
N LYS A 497 55.26 -3.85 23.72
CA LYS A 497 56.53 -3.54 23.04
C LYS A 497 56.34 -2.37 22.08
N GLN A 498 57.39 -1.58 21.90
CA GLN A 498 57.39 -0.41 21.02
C GLN A 498 58.64 -0.44 20.16
N SER A 499 58.48 -0.10 18.88
CA SER A 499 59.57 0.20 17.96
C SER A 499 59.38 1.62 17.39
N PRO A 500 60.35 2.17 16.64
CA PRO A 500 60.17 3.42 15.90
C PRO A 500 59.03 3.38 14.85
N SER A 501 58.47 2.20 14.55
CA SER A 501 57.48 2.00 13.48
C SER A 501 56.14 1.42 13.95
N GLU A 502 56.02 0.84 15.15
CA GLU A 502 54.75 0.33 15.68
C GLU A 502 54.76 0.09 17.21
N THR A 503 53.58 0.15 17.83
CA THR A 503 53.33 -0.33 19.20
C THR A 503 52.60 -1.67 19.13
N MET A 504 53.06 -2.64 19.92
CA MET A 504 52.68 -4.06 19.85
C MET A 504 52.17 -4.54 21.22
N ILE A 505 51.14 -5.38 21.21
CA ILE A 505 50.62 -6.08 22.39
C ILE A 505 50.65 -7.59 22.09
N TYR A 506 51.47 -8.34 22.83
CA TYR A 506 51.58 -9.79 22.72
C TYR A 506 50.64 -10.50 23.72
N PRO A 507 49.98 -11.62 23.33
CA PRO A 507 49.06 -12.35 24.21
C PRO A 507 49.77 -13.14 25.31
N SER A 508 51.07 -13.44 25.15
CA SER A 508 51.93 -14.07 26.14
C SER A 508 53.37 -13.55 26.02
N SER A 509 54.21 -13.84 27.01
CA SER A 509 55.60 -13.37 27.12
C SER A 509 56.61 -14.10 26.24
N GLY A 510 56.23 -15.27 25.68
CA GLY A 510 57.04 -16.02 24.72
C GLY A 510 56.85 -15.56 23.28
N GLN A 511 57.51 -16.23 22.33
CA GLN A 511 57.28 -16.01 20.89
C GLN A 511 55.93 -16.59 20.45
N ASN A 512 54.85 -15.88 20.75
CA ASN A 512 53.56 -16.10 20.12
C ASN A 512 53.56 -15.41 18.74
N PRO A 513 53.19 -16.10 17.64
CA PRO A 513 53.14 -15.45 16.33
C PRO A 513 52.09 -14.34 16.26
N TYR A 514 50.99 -14.43 17.01
CA TYR A 514 49.93 -13.42 16.99
C TYR A 514 50.25 -12.25 17.93
N ARG A 515 50.07 -11.02 17.44
CA ARG A 515 50.08 -9.79 18.23
C ARG A 515 48.99 -8.83 17.76
N ILE A 516 48.55 -7.91 18.62
CA ILE A 516 47.86 -6.70 18.18
C ILE A 516 48.94 -5.63 17.93
N THR A 517 48.88 -4.92 16.80
CA THR A 517 49.82 -3.83 16.49
C THR A 517 49.09 -2.56 16.06
N ILE A 518 49.72 -1.40 16.24
CA ILE A 518 49.31 -0.09 15.71
C ILE A 518 50.52 0.69 15.20
N ARG A 519 50.42 1.26 13.99
CA ARG A 519 51.49 1.95 13.27
C ARG A 519 51.21 3.45 13.12
N PRO A 520 52.24 4.32 13.01
CA PRO A 520 52.08 5.77 12.81
C PRO A 520 51.34 6.19 11.52
N ASN A 521 51.17 5.28 10.55
CA ASN A 521 50.37 5.52 9.34
C ASN A 521 48.86 5.29 9.55
N GLY A 522 48.44 4.83 10.74
CA GLY A 522 47.04 4.52 11.08
C GLY A 522 46.66 3.04 10.91
N ASP A 523 47.54 2.18 10.37
CA ASP A 523 47.27 0.74 10.33
C ASP A 523 47.23 0.15 11.74
N TRP A 524 46.20 -0.62 12.06
CA TRP A 524 46.12 -1.37 13.31
C TRP A 524 45.31 -2.66 13.18
N GLY A 525 45.53 -3.61 14.09
CA GLY A 525 44.80 -4.88 14.15
C GLY A 525 45.69 -6.07 14.50
N THR A 526 45.21 -7.28 14.21
CA THR A 526 45.95 -8.52 14.45
C THR A 526 46.99 -8.75 13.37
N TRP A 527 48.25 -8.90 13.77
CA TRP A 527 49.39 -9.19 12.90
C TRP A 527 50.01 -10.53 13.28
N ARG A 528 50.63 -11.21 12.30
CA ARG A 528 51.42 -12.42 12.52
C ARG A 528 52.90 -12.22 12.21
N ASP A 529 53.73 -12.48 13.21
CA ASP A 529 55.19 -12.35 13.14
C ASP A 529 55.87 -13.51 12.40
N ASP A 530 55.22 -14.66 12.29
CA ASP A 530 55.74 -15.84 11.59
C ASP A 530 55.45 -15.84 10.07
N THR A 531 54.32 -15.26 9.65
CA THR A 531 53.94 -15.12 8.24
C THR A 531 54.19 -13.72 7.67
N GLY A 532 54.34 -12.70 8.51
CA GLY A 532 54.46 -11.30 8.08
C GLY A 532 53.18 -10.71 7.50
N THR A 533 52.00 -11.16 7.97
CA THR A 533 50.70 -10.81 7.41
C THR A 533 49.71 -10.26 8.43
N TRP A 534 48.78 -9.42 7.97
CA TRP A 534 47.55 -9.10 8.69
C TRP A 534 46.63 -10.33 8.76
N GLU A 535 46.08 -10.62 9.93
CA GLU A 535 45.02 -11.62 10.15
C GLU A 535 43.69 -10.90 10.43
N PRO A 536 42.59 -11.26 9.74
CA PRO A 536 41.32 -10.58 9.93
C PRO A 536 40.63 -11.05 11.21
N LEU A 537 39.96 -10.14 11.91
CA LEU A 537 39.15 -10.48 13.09
C LEU A 537 38.02 -11.44 12.68
N LYS A 538 37.90 -12.56 13.40
CA LYS A 538 36.91 -13.62 13.09
C LYS A 538 35.48 -13.15 13.36
N ILE A 539 34.51 -13.70 12.63
CA ILE A 539 33.07 -13.37 12.76
C ILE A 539 32.58 -13.56 14.20
N VAL A 540 32.98 -14.66 14.86
CA VAL A 540 32.66 -14.96 16.27
C VAL A 540 33.23 -13.97 17.29
N ALA A 541 34.10 -13.06 16.86
CA ALA A 541 34.67 -11.96 17.66
C ALA A 541 34.24 -10.57 17.14
N GLY A 542 33.18 -10.51 16.32
CA GLY A 542 32.63 -9.25 15.77
C GLY A 542 33.33 -8.72 14.51
N GLY A 543 34.22 -9.50 13.89
CA GLY A 543 34.95 -9.09 12.67
C GLY A 543 34.38 -9.62 11.35
N THR A 544 35.03 -9.27 10.24
CA THR A 544 34.64 -9.68 8.87
C THR A 544 35.10 -11.09 8.49
N GLY A 545 36.03 -11.69 9.23
CA GLY A 545 36.68 -12.95 8.87
C GLY A 545 37.54 -12.93 7.60
N ALA A 546 37.75 -11.76 6.97
CA ALA A 546 38.51 -11.63 5.73
C ALA A 546 39.20 -10.27 5.57
N THR A 547 40.37 -10.27 4.93
CA THR A 547 41.19 -9.08 4.63
C THR A 547 40.82 -8.38 3.33
N ASN A 548 39.99 -8.99 2.48
CA ASN A 548 39.54 -8.41 1.22
C ASN A 548 38.02 -8.18 1.19
N LYS A 549 37.57 -7.25 0.34
CA LYS A 549 36.17 -6.80 0.27
C LYS A 549 35.18 -7.87 -0.23
N LYS A 550 35.61 -8.88 -1.00
CA LYS A 550 34.72 -9.94 -1.51
C LYS A 550 34.35 -10.89 -0.38
N ASP A 551 35.35 -11.47 0.26
CA ASP A 551 35.12 -12.53 1.23
C ASP A 551 34.55 -11.96 2.55
N ALA A 552 34.86 -10.70 2.87
CA ALA A 552 34.24 -9.98 3.99
C ALA A 552 32.71 -9.80 3.81
N ARG A 553 32.24 -9.62 2.58
CA ARG A 553 30.81 -9.57 2.26
C ARG A 553 30.16 -10.94 2.35
N LEU A 554 30.82 -11.96 1.79
CA LEU A 554 30.36 -13.35 1.82
C LEU A 554 30.17 -13.84 3.27
N ASN A 555 31.17 -13.59 4.12
CA ASN A 555 31.16 -13.94 5.54
C ASN A 555 30.04 -13.27 6.35
N LEU A 556 29.62 -12.06 5.96
CA LEU A 556 28.58 -11.29 6.66
C LEU A 556 27.21 -11.36 5.97
N ASN A 557 27.08 -12.12 4.87
CA ASN A 557 25.90 -12.13 3.99
C ASN A 557 25.48 -10.73 3.48
N ILE A 558 26.41 -9.80 3.34
CA ILE A 558 26.15 -8.43 2.88
C ILE A 558 26.24 -8.37 1.34
N PRO A 559 25.24 -7.81 0.63
CA PRO A 559 25.27 -7.74 -0.83
C PRO A 559 26.42 -6.88 -1.39
N ALA A 560 26.85 -7.16 -2.61
CA ALA A 560 27.86 -6.39 -3.31
C ALA A 560 27.40 -4.94 -3.57
N ALA A 561 28.25 -3.99 -3.16
CA ALA A 561 28.13 -2.60 -3.55
C ALA A 561 28.35 -2.44 -5.06
N TYR A 562 27.66 -1.47 -5.65
CA TYR A 562 27.56 -1.16 -7.08
C TYR A 562 28.82 -1.50 -7.90
N LYS A 563 28.73 -2.55 -8.72
CA LYS A 563 29.73 -2.93 -9.71
C LYS A 563 29.23 -2.61 -11.13
N ILE A 564 30.08 -2.01 -11.95
CA ILE A 564 29.83 -1.86 -13.39
C ILE A 564 30.31 -3.14 -14.08
N ILE A 565 29.43 -3.77 -14.86
CA ILE A 565 29.71 -4.90 -15.73
C ILE A 565 30.30 -4.32 -17.04
N PRO A 566 31.47 -4.78 -17.51
CA PRO A 566 32.10 -4.23 -18.71
C PRO A 566 31.30 -4.47 -20.00
N ASP A 567 31.44 -3.55 -20.96
CA ASP A 567 30.96 -3.74 -22.33
C ASP A 567 31.52 -5.02 -22.97
N GLY A 568 30.76 -5.63 -23.88
CA GLY A 568 31.04 -6.93 -24.51
C GLY A 568 30.72 -8.16 -23.64
N THR A 569 30.38 -7.97 -22.36
CA THR A 569 30.14 -9.07 -21.43
C THR A 569 28.81 -9.81 -21.68
N ASN A 570 28.83 -11.14 -21.60
CA ASN A 570 27.63 -11.98 -21.48
C ASN A 570 27.13 -11.95 -20.02
N ILE A 571 26.04 -11.23 -19.74
CA ILE A 571 25.64 -10.95 -18.34
C ILE A 571 25.23 -12.23 -17.59
N LEU A 572 24.54 -13.14 -18.26
CA LEU A 572 24.04 -14.39 -17.67
C LEU A 572 25.18 -15.35 -17.29
N GLY A 573 26.25 -15.39 -18.10
CA GLY A 573 27.49 -16.07 -17.71
C GLY A 573 28.26 -15.31 -16.62
N TRP A 574 28.30 -13.99 -16.72
CA TRP A 574 29.01 -13.14 -15.76
C TRP A 574 28.46 -13.24 -14.34
N PHE A 575 27.15 -13.41 -14.15
CA PHE A 575 26.55 -13.66 -12.83
C PHE A 575 26.89 -15.05 -12.24
N ILE A 576 27.11 -16.07 -13.07
CA ILE A 576 27.58 -17.39 -12.62
C ILE A 576 29.06 -17.33 -12.20
N GLU A 577 29.88 -16.54 -12.90
CA GLU A 577 31.29 -16.32 -12.54
C GLU A 577 31.47 -15.37 -11.35
N ASN A 578 30.78 -14.23 -11.35
CA ASN A 578 30.78 -13.23 -10.29
C ASN A 578 29.67 -13.56 -9.29
N ASN A 579 29.86 -14.70 -8.63
CA ASN A 579 28.94 -15.39 -7.72
C ASN A 579 28.60 -14.65 -6.41
N GLU A 580 28.36 -13.35 -6.45
CA GLU A 580 27.98 -12.48 -5.34
C GLU A 580 26.54 -11.97 -5.54
N SER A 581 25.68 -12.05 -4.52
CA SER A 581 24.40 -11.32 -4.53
C SER A 581 24.68 -9.82 -4.40
N GLY A 582 23.94 -8.95 -5.08
CA GLY A 582 24.20 -7.50 -5.04
C GLY A 582 23.59 -6.68 -6.16
N PHE A 583 23.97 -5.40 -6.17
CA PHE A 583 23.56 -4.42 -7.17
C PHE A 583 24.66 -4.19 -8.21
N PHE A 584 24.27 -4.20 -9.48
CA PHE A 584 25.17 -4.09 -10.62
C PHE A 584 24.59 -3.15 -11.68
N SER A 585 25.39 -2.77 -12.67
CA SER A 585 24.98 -1.92 -13.79
C SER A 585 25.77 -2.26 -15.06
N SER A 586 25.31 -1.81 -16.21
CA SER A 586 26.10 -1.81 -17.45
C SER A 586 25.71 -0.66 -18.37
N GLY A 587 26.57 -0.39 -19.36
CA GLY A 587 26.15 0.29 -20.58
C GLY A 587 25.29 -0.61 -21.47
N GLU A 588 24.97 -0.14 -22.68
CA GLU A 588 24.12 -0.85 -23.63
C GLU A 588 24.83 -2.05 -24.29
N ASN A 589 26.16 -2.02 -24.41
CA ASN A 589 26.94 -2.95 -25.23
C ASN A 589 27.18 -4.35 -24.59
N VAL A 590 26.28 -4.81 -23.73
CA VAL A 590 26.31 -6.17 -23.15
C VAL A 590 25.40 -7.14 -23.91
N ILE A 591 25.74 -8.44 -23.87
CA ILE A 591 25.02 -9.52 -24.56
C ILE A 591 24.27 -10.41 -23.55
N ASN A 592 23.17 -11.01 -24.00
CA ASN A 592 22.16 -11.70 -23.16
C ASN A 592 21.45 -10.80 -22.12
N LYS A 593 21.42 -9.48 -22.35
CA LYS A 593 20.46 -8.56 -21.72
C LYS A 593 19.03 -8.75 -22.29
N PRO A 594 17.96 -8.21 -21.66
CA PRO A 594 16.64 -8.19 -22.26
C PRO A 594 16.58 -7.39 -23.58
N ALA A 595 15.62 -7.72 -24.44
CA ALA A 595 15.63 -7.30 -25.85
C ALA A 595 15.27 -5.83 -26.10
N ASP A 596 14.30 -5.27 -25.38
CA ASP A 596 13.65 -3.99 -25.76
C ASP A 596 14.20 -2.75 -25.03
N GLY A 597 15.36 -2.86 -24.37
CA GLY A 597 15.93 -1.79 -23.55
C GLY A 597 17.23 -1.20 -24.13
N HIS A 598 17.25 0.12 -24.26
CA HIS A 598 18.39 0.92 -24.69
C HIS A 598 19.06 1.64 -23.52
N GLY A 599 20.29 2.13 -23.74
CA GLY A 599 21.05 2.90 -22.77
C GLY A 599 21.57 2.09 -21.58
N TRP A 600 21.63 2.75 -20.42
CA TRP A 600 22.12 2.15 -19.18
C TRP A 600 21.15 1.13 -18.60
N TRP A 601 21.72 0.11 -17.97
CA TRP A 601 20.99 -0.93 -17.25
C TRP A 601 21.41 -0.99 -15.79
N THR A 602 20.47 -1.34 -14.92
CA THR A 602 20.75 -1.76 -13.53
C THR A 602 20.27 -3.19 -13.30
N TYR A 603 20.93 -3.91 -12.41
CA TYR A 603 20.64 -5.30 -12.09
C TYR A 603 20.73 -5.56 -10.58
N ASN A 604 19.88 -6.45 -10.07
CA ASN A 604 19.88 -6.92 -8.68
C ASN A 604 19.86 -8.45 -8.69
N PHE A 605 21.00 -9.08 -8.36
CA PHE A 605 21.13 -10.54 -8.33
C PHE A 605 20.96 -11.08 -6.92
N LYS A 606 20.03 -12.03 -6.76
CA LYS A 606 19.68 -12.70 -5.50
C LYS A 606 20.00 -14.18 -5.64
N ILE A 607 21.15 -14.61 -5.13
CA ILE A 607 21.51 -16.04 -5.04
C ILE A 607 20.80 -16.64 -3.82
N HIS A 608 20.00 -17.68 -4.04
CA HIS A 608 19.26 -18.39 -2.98
C HIS A 608 19.97 -19.69 -2.56
N LEU A 609 20.55 -20.42 -3.50
CA LEU A 609 21.30 -21.66 -3.25
C LEU A 609 22.58 -21.71 -4.11
N ARG A 610 23.55 -22.50 -3.68
CA ARG A 610 24.82 -22.74 -4.37
C ARG A 610 25.12 -24.23 -4.45
N ASN A 611 25.75 -24.64 -5.55
CA ASN A 611 26.23 -26.00 -5.72
C ASN A 611 27.48 -26.28 -4.85
N GLN A 612 27.98 -27.51 -4.89
CA GLN A 612 29.19 -27.92 -4.14
C GLN A 612 30.48 -27.17 -4.54
N GLU A 613 30.49 -26.49 -5.69
CA GLU A 613 31.60 -25.68 -6.19
C GLU A 613 31.47 -24.19 -5.78
N GLY A 614 30.42 -23.82 -5.04
CA GLY A 614 30.11 -22.45 -4.63
C GLY A 614 29.52 -21.57 -5.74
N LYS A 615 29.25 -22.12 -6.92
CA LYS A 615 28.54 -21.46 -8.02
C LYS A 615 27.05 -21.30 -7.67
N PRO A 616 26.35 -20.26 -8.19
CA PRO A 616 24.92 -20.14 -8.01
C PRO A 616 24.19 -21.35 -8.62
N GLU A 617 23.22 -21.91 -7.90
CA GLU A 617 22.41 -23.04 -8.37
C GLU A 617 20.93 -22.65 -8.50
N PHE A 618 20.43 -21.89 -7.53
CA PHE A 618 19.11 -21.25 -7.58
C PHE A 618 19.24 -19.75 -7.24
N GLY A 619 18.49 -18.91 -7.95
CA GLY A 619 18.49 -17.46 -7.73
C GLY A 619 17.66 -16.68 -8.74
N VAL A 620 17.62 -15.36 -8.61
CA VAL A 620 16.83 -14.45 -9.45
C VAL A 620 17.65 -13.20 -9.77
N VAL A 621 17.65 -12.77 -11.04
CA VAL A 621 18.13 -11.43 -11.43
C VAL A 621 16.92 -10.57 -11.81
N GLU A 622 16.77 -9.45 -11.12
CA GLU A 622 15.92 -8.35 -11.55
C GLU A 622 16.77 -7.37 -12.38
N ALA A 623 16.27 -6.91 -13.51
CA ALA A 623 16.94 -5.96 -14.41
C ALA A 623 16.02 -4.77 -14.70
N THR A 624 16.57 -3.55 -14.75
CA THR A 624 15.80 -2.35 -15.14
C THR A 624 16.55 -1.58 -16.20
N SER A 625 15.86 -1.24 -17.30
CA SER A 625 16.41 -0.42 -18.40
C SER A 625 16.33 1.08 -18.09
N ALA A 626 17.04 1.91 -18.86
CA ALA A 626 16.95 3.37 -18.77
C ALA A 626 15.54 3.94 -19.04
N ALA A 627 14.63 3.14 -19.60
CA ALA A 627 13.21 3.48 -19.80
C ALA A 627 12.32 3.04 -18.61
N ASN A 628 12.89 2.67 -17.46
CA ASN A 628 12.21 2.12 -16.28
C ASN A 628 11.41 0.83 -16.53
N ILE A 629 11.69 0.10 -17.62
CA ILE A 629 11.09 -1.21 -17.87
C ILE A 629 11.83 -2.24 -17.03
N MET A 630 11.09 -2.96 -16.18
CA MET A 630 11.63 -4.04 -15.35
C MET A 630 11.55 -5.39 -16.07
N TYR A 631 12.55 -6.23 -15.84
CA TYR A 631 12.62 -7.61 -16.30
C TYR A 631 13.11 -8.51 -15.18
N ILE A 632 12.73 -9.80 -15.22
CA ILE A 632 13.15 -10.83 -14.25
C ILE A 632 13.62 -12.06 -15.01
N ILE A 633 14.69 -12.71 -14.55
CA ILE A 633 15.10 -14.06 -14.99
C ILE A 633 15.47 -14.93 -13.79
N VAL A 634 15.11 -16.21 -13.85
CA VAL A 634 15.29 -17.19 -12.77
C VAL A 634 16.39 -18.18 -13.16
N LEU A 635 17.30 -18.43 -12.23
CA LEU A 635 18.31 -19.48 -12.28
C LEU A 635 17.76 -20.74 -11.60
N THR A 636 17.85 -21.87 -12.30
CA THR A 636 17.38 -23.19 -11.84
C THR A 636 18.45 -24.23 -12.20
N ASN A 637 18.90 -25.02 -11.22
CA ASN A 637 19.96 -26.04 -11.38
C ASN A 637 21.24 -25.49 -12.07
N GLY A 638 21.61 -24.23 -11.79
CA GLY A 638 22.76 -23.56 -12.41
C GLY A 638 22.58 -23.17 -13.89
N GLN A 639 21.36 -23.23 -14.42
CA GLN A 639 21.00 -22.85 -15.79
C GLN A 639 19.94 -21.74 -15.80
N TRP A 640 19.75 -21.08 -16.95
CA TRP A 640 18.77 -20.00 -17.15
C TRP A 640 17.62 -20.42 -18.10
N PRO A 641 16.76 -21.39 -17.72
CA PRO A 641 15.88 -22.09 -18.67
C PRO A 641 14.69 -21.29 -19.23
N HIS A 642 14.34 -20.15 -18.63
CA HIS A 642 13.06 -19.46 -18.92
C HIS A 642 13.18 -18.10 -19.63
N GLY A 643 14.41 -17.63 -19.89
CA GLY A 643 14.64 -16.32 -20.52
C GLY A 643 14.17 -15.13 -19.67
N TRP A 644 14.23 -13.93 -20.24
CA TRP A 644 13.82 -12.70 -19.56
C TRP A 644 12.30 -12.48 -19.63
N PHE A 645 11.65 -12.52 -18.47
CA PHE A 645 10.26 -12.11 -18.29
C PHE A 645 10.18 -10.59 -18.14
N LYS A 646 9.19 -9.95 -18.76
CA LYS A 646 9.03 -8.48 -18.82
C LYS A 646 7.87 -8.03 -17.93
N ILE A 647 8.09 -6.99 -17.13
CA ILE A 647 7.05 -6.37 -16.29
C ILE A 647 6.86 -4.94 -16.78
N VAL A 648 5.72 -4.69 -17.42
CA VAL A 648 5.36 -3.37 -17.96
C VAL A 648 4.53 -2.62 -16.91
N ARG A 649 4.86 -1.36 -16.66
CA ARG A 649 3.95 -0.40 -16.03
C ARG A 649 3.49 0.59 -17.11
N GLU A 650 2.19 0.64 -17.35
CA GLU A 650 1.57 1.63 -18.24
C GLU A 650 0.33 2.20 -17.56
N ASN A 651 0.22 3.53 -17.52
CA ASN A 651 -0.86 4.28 -16.86
C ASN A 651 -1.10 3.78 -15.42
N ASP A 652 -0.01 3.71 -14.64
CA ASP A 652 0.14 3.15 -13.29
C ASP A 652 -0.35 1.71 -13.03
N ASN A 653 -0.89 1.04 -14.04
CA ASN A 653 -1.26 -0.36 -13.97
C ASN A 653 -0.04 -1.25 -14.24
N VAL A 654 0.15 -2.29 -13.42
CA VAL A 654 1.10 -3.38 -13.70
C VAL A 654 0.46 -4.31 -14.72
N GLN A 655 1.07 -4.41 -15.90
CA GLN A 655 0.58 -5.22 -17.01
C GLN A 655 1.53 -6.37 -17.31
N LEU A 656 1.02 -7.60 -17.23
CA LEU A 656 1.72 -8.82 -17.64
C LEU A 656 1.63 -8.98 -19.17
N ARG A 657 2.32 -8.08 -19.89
CA ARG A 657 2.45 -8.18 -21.36
C ARG A 657 3.45 -9.26 -21.74
N ASP A 658 3.33 -9.76 -22.96
CA ASP A 658 4.24 -10.76 -23.53
C ASP A 658 4.37 -12.05 -22.69
N LEU A 659 3.28 -12.46 -22.01
CA LEU A 659 3.17 -13.70 -21.21
C LEU A 659 3.20 -14.94 -22.13
N LYS A 660 4.38 -15.23 -22.69
CA LYS A 660 4.64 -16.36 -23.61
C LYS A 660 4.75 -17.67 -22.84
N LEU A 661 3.59 -18.24 -22.56
CA LEU A 661 3.35 -19.52 -21.90
C LEU A 661 3.71 -20.71 -22.82
N THR A 662 4.97 -20.72 -23.24
CA THR A 662 5.54 -21.62 -24.25
C THR A 662 5.46 -23.07 -23.77
N GLN A 663 4.89 -23.94 -24.60
CA GLN A 663 4.61 -25.33 -24.27
C GLN A 663 5.91 -26.17 -24.19
N TYR A 664 5.98 -27.05 -23.19
CA TYR A 664 6.73 -28.31 -23.26
C TYR A 664 5.76 -29.41 -23.72
N ASP A 665 6.23 -30.39 -24.50
CA ASP A 665 5.44 -31.27 -25.39
C ASP A 665 4.35 -32.20 -24.77
N THR A 666 3.94 -31.99 -23.51
CA THR A 666 3.06 -32.89 -22.75
C THR A 666 1.70 -32.27 -22.38
N GLY A 667 1.01 -31.66 -23.36
CA GLY A 667 -0.46 -31.48 -23.33
C GLY A 667 -1.02 -30.09 -23.00
N PHE A 668 -0.36 -29.28 -22.17
CA PHE A 668 -0.86 -27.95 -21.81
C PHE A 668 0.10 -26.84 -22.25
N SER A 669 -0.44 -25.78 -22.86
CA SER A 669 0.24 -24.47 -22.78
C SER A 669 0.11 -23.94 -21.34
N GLY A 670 0.99 -23.04 -20.92
CA GLY A 670 0.90 -22.48 -19.56
C GLY A 670 -0.43 -21.75 -19.36
N HIS A 671 -0.84 -21.62 -18.10
CA HIS A 671 -2.21 -21.33 -17.71
C HIS A 671 -2.26 -20.22 -16.65
N LEU A 672 -3.29 -19.37 -16.71
CA LEU A 672 -3.57 -18.39 -15.67
C LEU A 672 -4.42 -19.06 -14.58
N GLU A 673 -3.88 -19.20 -13.37
CA GLU A 673 -4.58 -19.78 -12.22
C GLU A 673 -5.03 -18.72 -11.20
N LEU A 674 -6.22 -18.91 -10.65
CA LEU A 674 -6.73 -18.19 -9.49
C LEU A 674 -7.22 -19.22 -8.45
N TYR A 675 -6.62 -19.18 -7.25
CA TYR A 675 -7.01 -20.06 -6.15
C TYR A 675 -7.83 -19.30 -5.10
N ASN A 676 -8.99 -19.84 -4.73
CA ASN A 676 -9.73 -19.40 -3.54
C ASN A 676 -9.23 -20.20 -2.33
N ILE A 677 -8.53 -19.54 -1.41
CA ILE A 677 -7.85 -20.16 -0.27
C ILE A 677 -8.66 -19.94 1.01
N GLN A 678 -8.97 -21.03 1.71
CA GLN A 678 -9.63 -21.01 3.02
C GLN A 678 -8.82 -21.83 4.01
N ASN A 679 -8.55 -21.27 5.20
CA ASN A 679 -7.74 -21.91 6.25
C ASN A 679 -6.39 -22.44 5.70
N ASN A 680 -5.68 -21.60 4.93
CA ASN A 680 -4.43 -21.91 4.22
C ASN A 680 -4.47 -23.08 3.21
N ASN A 681 -5.65 -23.60 2.87
CA ASN A 681 -5.83 -24.66 1.88
C ASN A 681 -6.57 -24.10 0.64
N PRO A 682 -6.13 -24.39 -0.59
CA PRO A 682 -6.88 -24.01 -1.79
C PRO A 682 -8.16 -24.86 -1.88
N LYS A 683 -9.31 -24.19 -2.00
CA LYS A 683 -10.66 -24.80 -2.04
C LYS A 683 -11.30 -24.67 -3.42
N GLY A 684 -11.19 -23.48 -4.01
CA GLY A 684 -11.62 -23.19 -5.37
C GLY A 684 -10.41 -22.98 -6.28
N LEU A 685 -10.58 -23.33 -7.54
CA LEU A 685 -9.65 -23.12 -8.64
C LEU A 685 -10.42 -22.51 -9.80
N THR A 686 -9.90 -21.45 -10.41
CA THR A 686 -10.32 -20.98 -11.74
C THR A 686 -9.08 -20.96 -12.63
N GLN A 687 -9.19 -21.49 -13.85
CA GLN A 687 -8.10 -21.47 -14.83
C GLN A 687 -8.56 -20.90 -16.17
N LEU A 688 -7.71 -20.14 -16.84
CA LEU A 688 -7.82 -19.83 -18.27
C LEU A 688 -6.56 -20.31 -18.99
N TYR A 689 -6.71 -21.15 -20.02
CA TYR A 689 -5.59 -21.76 -20.73
C TYR A 689 -5.95 -22.17 -22.16
N ASN A 690 -4.93 -22.44 -22.98
CA ASN A 690 -5.11 -23.06 -24.29
C ASN A 690 -4.56 -24.49 -24.28
N GLU A 691 -5.22 -25.39 -24.99
CA GLU A 691 -4.84 -26.80 -25.12
C GLU A 691 -5.08 -27.29 -26.56
N PHE A 692 -4.24 -28.21 -27.03
CA PHE A 692 -4.49 -28.96 -28.25
C PHE A 692 -5.09 -30.32 -27.86
N GLN A 693 -6.38 -30.51 -28.11
CA GLN A 693 -7.07 -31.78 -27.92
C GLN A 693 -7.41 -32.37 -29.29
N ASP A 694 -7.02 -33.62 -29.54
CA ASP A 694 -7.26 -34.34 -30.79
C ASP A 694 -6.76 -33.60 -32.07
N GLY A 695 -5.72 -32.78 -31.91
CA GLY A 695 -5.15 -31.95 -32.97
C GLY A 695 -5.83 -30.59 -33.20
N VAL A 696 -6.91 -30.29 -32.46
CA VAL A 696 -7.67 -29.04 -32.54
C VAL A 696 -7.27 -28.09 -31.40
N LEU A 697 -6.99 -26.83 -31.71
CA LEU A 697 -6.76 -25.78 -30.72
C LEU A 697 -8.07 -25.44 -30.00
N LYS A 698 -8.04 -25.48 -28.67
CA LYS A 698 -9.13 -25.07 -27.78
C LYS A 698 -8.63 -24.04 -26.77
N THR A 699 -9.45 -23.03 -26.51
CA THR A 699 -9.33 -22.15 -25.35
C THR A 699 -10.32 -22.62 -24.29
N THR A 700 -9.85 -22.81 -23.06
CA THR A 700 -10.65 -23.36 -21.95
C THR A 700 -10.67 -22.41 -20.77
N LEU A 701 -11.87 -22.04 -20.33
CA LEU A 701 -12.15 -21.50 -19.01
C LEU A 701 -12.65 -22.64 -18.11
N ARG A 702 -11.92 -22.94 -17.03
CA ARG A 702 -12.25 -23.99 -16.06
C ARG A 702 -12.57 -23.37 -14.71
N THR A 703 -13.56 -23.93 -14.02
CA THR A 703 -13.72 -23.80 -12.57
C THR A 703 -13.63 -25.18 -11.92
N GLY A 704 -13.02 -25.26 -10.73
CA GLY A 704 -12.77 -26.50 -10.00
C GLY A 704 -13.00 -26.32 -8.51
N ASN A 705 -13.67 -27.29 -7.89
CA ASN A 705 -13.71 -27.45 -6.44
C ASN A 705 -12.67 -28.52 -6.05
N LEU A 706 -11.65 -28.10 -5.32
CA LEU A 706 -10.51 -28.93 -4.93
C LEU A 706 -10.80 -29.82 -3.71
N GLU A 707 -11.90 -29.59 -2.98
CA GLU A 707 -12.31 -30.43 -1.84
C GLU A 707 -12.97 -31.73 -2.29
N ASN A 708 -13.70 -31.69 -3.41
CA ASN A 708 -14.45 -32.83 -3.96
C ASN A 708 -14.02 -33.21 -5.40
N ASN A 709 -12.93 -32.61 -5.89
CA ASN A 709 -12.34 -32.82 -7.22
C ASN A 709 -13.33 -32.68 -8.40
N ARG A 710 -14.38 -31.87 -8.23
CA ARG A 710 -15.32 -31.55 -9.32
C ARG A 710 -14.78 -30.42 -10.17
N ASN A 711 -14.95 -30.53 -11.48
CA ASN A 711 -14.50 -29.53 -12.45
C ASN A 711 -15.61 -29.28 -13.46
N SER A 712 -15.80 -28.02 -13.82
CA SER A 712 -16.67 -27.57 -14.91
C SER A 712 -15.85 -26.74 -15.88
N TYR A 713 -16.13 -26.88 -17.17
CA TYR A 713 -15.33 -26.29 -18.25
C TYR A 713 -16.27 -25.60 -19.24
N LEU A 714 -15.87 -24.43 -19.71
CA LEU A 714 -16.40 -23.78 -20.91
C LEU A 714 -15.25 -23.71 -21.90
N GLN A 715 -15.39 -24.34 -23.06
CA GLN A 715 -14.32 -24.39 -24.08
C GLN A 715 -14.84 -23.86 -25.41
N TRP A 716 -13.99 -23.16 -26.16
CA TRP A 716 -14.23 -22.83 -27.55
C TRP A 716 -13.06 -23.28 -28.42
N ASP A 717 -13.36 -23.91 -29.55
CA ASP A 717 -12.35 -24.39 -30.50
C ASP A 717 -12.11 -23.42 -31.66
N GLU A 718 -11.00 -23.62 -32.38
CA GLU A 718 -10.61 -22.78 -33.54
C GLU A 718 -11.60 -22.81 -34.72
N ASN A 719 -12.57 -23.74 -34.72
CA ASN A 719 -13.66 -23.79 -35.69
C ASN A 719 -14.90 -23.00 -35.22
N GLY A 720 -14.85 -22.40 -34.04
CA GLY A 720 -15.94 -21.60 -33.45
C GLY A 720 -16.98 -22.42 -32.68
N SER A 721 -16.72 -23.70 -32.40
CA SER A 721 -17.67 -24.54 -31.65
C SER A 721 -17.53 -24.30 -30.14
N LEU A 722 -18.65 -24.13 -29.45
CA LEU A 722 -18.71 -23.90 -28.01
C LEU A 722 -19.13 -25.18 -27.27
N TRP A 723 -18.34 -25.58 -26.26
CA TRP A 723 -18.50 -26.81 -25.50
C TRP A 723 -18.63 -26.54 -24.00
N GLY A 724 -19.35 -27.42 -23.29
CA GLY A 724 -19.45 -27.38 -21.82
C GLY A 724 -20.54 -26.47 -21.24
N VAL A 725 -21.38 -25.87 -22.08
CA VAL A 725 -22.55 -25.09 -21.64
C VAL A 725 -23.57 -26.02 -20.97
N VAL A 726 -23.92 -25.74 -19.72
CA VAL A 726 -24.93 -26.46 -18.93
C VAL A 726 -25.92 -25.45 -18.36
N ASN A 727 -27.21 -25.67 -18.59
CA ASN A 727 -28.32 -24.79 -18.18
C ASN A 727 -28.20 -23.35 -18.70
N ILE A 728 -28.57 -23.11 -19.96
CA ILE A 728 -28.99 -21.78 -20.40
C ILE A 728 -30.36 -21.53 -19.78
N LEU A 729 -30.47 -20.56 -18.85
CA LEU A 729 -31.78 -20.19 -18.29
C LEU A 729 -32.55 -19.33 -19.30
N SER A 730 -33.88 -19.35 -19.21
CA SER A 730 -34.81 -18.82 -20.21
C SER A 730 -34.61 -17.34 -20.57
N ASN A 731 -33.93 -16.58 -19.71
CA ASN A 731 -33.74 -15.14 -19.83
C ASN A 731 -32.39 -14.75 -20.47
N ASP A 732 -31.44 -15.69 -20.59
CA ASP A 732 -30.04 -15.38 -20.95
C ASP A 732 -29.75 -15.44 -22.46
N LEU A 733 -30.73 -15.85 -23.29
CA LEU A 733 -30.55 -16.15 -24.71
C LEU A 733 -31.22 -15.13 -25.64
N TYR A 734 -30.81 -13.87 -25.55
CA TYR A 734 -31.32 -12.80 -26.41
C TYR A 734 -30.74 -12.87 -27.84
N PHE A 735 -31.46 -13.54 -28.75
CA PHE A 735 -31.22 -13.43 -30.19
C PHE A 735 -31.74 -12.09 -30.74
N GLY A 736 -30.93 -11.04 -30.60
CA GLY A 736 -31.24 -9.73 -31.18
C GLY A 736 -31.44 -9.76 -32.71
N PRO A 737 -32.15 -8.78 -33.27
CA PRO A 737 -32.53 -8.79 -34.68
C PRO A 737 -31.32 -8.65 -35.61
N HIS A 738 -30.95 -9.75 -36.28
CA HIS A 738 -30.80 -9.84 -37.73
C HIS A 738 -30.43 -11.28 -38.17
N SER A 739 -31.07 -11.76 -39.25
CA SER A 739 -30.68 -12.90 -40.09
C SER A 739 -30.20 -14.20 -39.41
N VAL A 740 -31.15 -15.06 -39.02
CA VAL A 740 -31.05 -16.54 -39.00
C VAL A 740 -29.79 -17.14 -38.32
N ARG A 741 -29.64 -16.94 -37.00
CA ARG A 741 -28.73 -17.76 -36.18
C ARG A 741 -29.40 -19.11 -35.86
N LYS A 742 -28.88 -20.20 -36.40
CA LYS A 742 -29.42 -21.55 -36.17
C LYS A 742 -28.85 -22.17 -34.90
N LEU A 743 -29.71 -22.54 -33.96
CA LEU A 743 -29.34 -23.35 -32.79
C LEU A 743 -29.18 -24.82 -33.23
N HIS A 744 -27.95 -25.25 -33.53
CA HIS A 744 -27.64 -26.65 -33.85
C HIS A 744 -27.52 -27.51 -32.57
N THR A 745 -28.64 -27.75 -31.89
CA THR A 745 -28.73 -28.76 -30.82
C THR A 745 -29.16 -30.10 -31.40
N ARG A 746 -28.26 -31.10 -31.39
CA ARG A 746 -28.57 -32.47 -31.83
C ARG A 746 -29.73 -33.10 -31.03
N HIS A 747 -29.81 -32.76 -29.74
CA HIS A 747 -30.95 -33.05 -28.87
C HIS A 747 -31.30 -31.77 -28.12
N GLY A 748 -32.57 -31.34 -28.15
CA GLY A 748 -33.06 -30.20 -27.37
C GLY A 748 -34.26 -30.60 -26.52
N THR A 749 -34.08 -30.64 -25.20
CA THR A 749 -35.17 -30.78 -24.22
C THR A 749 -35.62 -29.40 -23.76
N MET A 750 -36.91 -29.11 -23.87
CA MET A 750 -37.48 -27.84 -23.42
C MET A 750 -38.21 -28.07 -22.10
N LEU A 751 -37.68 -27.53 -21.00
CA LEU A 751 -38.39 -27.52 -19.73
C LEU A 751 -39.51 -26.47 -19.81
N VAL A 752 -40.75 -26.95 -19.86
CA VAL A 752 -41.98 -26.16 -19.80
C VAL A 752 -42.70 -26.49 -18.50
N ASP A 753 -43.33 -25.50 -17.87
CA ASP A 753 -43.99 -25.64 -16.57
C ASP A 753 -45.30 -26.45 -16.73
N GLY A 754 -45.20 -27.78 -16.58
CA GLY A 754 -46.26 -28.73 -16.87
C GLY A 754 -45.87 -30.18 -16.56
N THR A 755 -46.82 -31.11 -16.72
CA THR A 755 -46.67 -32.53 -16.32
C THR A 755 -46.09 -33.45 -17.40
N ALA A 756 -45.73 -32.91 -18.57
CA ALA A 756 -45.11 -33.64 -19.67
C ALA A 756 -43.97 -32.79 -20.27
N THR A 757 -42.90 -33.45 -20.71
CA THR A 757 -41.62 -32.84 -21.08
C THR A 757 -41.48 -32.78 -22.60
N PRO A 758 -41.65 -31.61 -23.24
CA PRO A 758 -41.53 -31.52 -24.70
C PRO A 758 -40.07 -31.62 -25.18
N TYR A 759 -39.89 -32.32 -26.30
CA TYR A 759 -38.61 -32.47 -26.98
C TYR A 759 -38.67 -32.02 -28.44
N TYR A 760 -37.52 -31.57 -28.94
CA TYR A 760 -37.28 -31.28 -30.35
C TYR A 760 -36.01 -32.02 -30.81
N TYR A 761 -36.15 -32.88 -31.83
CA TYR A 761 -35.03 -33.66 -32.38
C TYR A 761 -34.86 -33.44 -33.89
N THR A 762 -33.60 -33.36 -34.32
CA THR A 762 -33.22 -33.42 -35.73
C THR A 762 -32.23 -34.56 -35.96
N PHE A 763 -32.57 -35.51 -36.83
CA PHE A 763 -31.75 -36.69 -37.10
C PHE A 763 -31.85 -37.15 -38.56
N GLY A 764 -30.97 -38.04 -38.99
CA GLY A 764 -31.00 -38.59 -40.34
C GLY A 764 -29.90 -39.60 -40.61
N ASN A 765 -30.09 -40.43 -41.63
CA ASN A 765 -29.14 -41.40 -42.16
C ASN A 765 -29.23 -41.39 -43.70
N PRO A 766 -28.09 -41.31 -44.45
CA PRO A 766 -28.05 -41.50 -45.90
C PRO A 766 -28.89 -42.66 -46.46
N ASP A 767 -28.99 -43.78 -45.74
CA ASP A 767 -29.55 -45.03 -46.28
C ASP A 767 -31.09 -45.08 -46.33
N GLY A 768 -31.78 -44.18 -45.62
CA GLY A 768 -33.25 -44.19 -45.50
C GLY A 768 -33.87 -42.80 -45.28
N ARG A 769 -34.04 -42.38 -44.02
CA ARG A 769 -34.56 -41.06 -43.65
C ARG A 769 -33.43 -40.03 -43.74
N ARG A 770 -33.27 -39.34 -44.87
CA ARG A 770 -32.14 -38.43 -45.14
C ARG A 770 -32.09 -37.24 -44.15
N SER A 771 -33.25 -36.73 -43.76
CA SER A 771 -33.40 -35.76 -42.68
C SER A 771 -34.79 -35.89 -42.06
N VAL A 772 -34.88 -35.75 -40.74
CA VAL A 772 -36.12 -35.75 -39.95
C VAL A 772 -36.04 -34.60 -38.95
N THR A 773 -37.14 -33.89 -38.78
CA THR A 773 -37.37 -32.90 -37.73
C THR A 773 -38.63 -33.30 -36.97
N GLU A 774 -38.49 -33.67 -35.71
CA GLU A 774 -39.53 -34.32 -34.90
C GLU A 774 -39.80 -33.52 -33.62
N PHE A 775 -41.09 -33.44 -33.25
CA PHE A 775 -41.56 -32.79 -32.03
C PHE A 775 -42.48 -33.73 -31.26
N GLY A 776 -42.32 -33.82 -29.94
CA GLY A 776 -43.07 -34.76 -29.09
C GLY A 776 -42.94 -34.48 -27.59
N THR A 777 -43.50 -35.36 -26.76
CA THR A 777 -43.28 -35.41 -25.30
C THR A 777 -42.49 -36.67 -24.94
N VAL A 778 -41.70 -36.63 -23.86
CA VAL A 778 -40.95 -37.80 -23.38
C VAL A 778 -41.90 -38.91 -22.90
N GLU A 779 -43.10 -38.53 -22.48
CA GLU A 779 -44.10 -39.39 -21.85
C GLU A 779 -45.07 -40.03 -22.86
N ASP A 780 -45.48 -39.30 -23.91
CA ASP A 780 -46.48 -39.76 -24.90
C ASP A 780 -45.88 -40.02 -26.31
N GLY A 781 -44.64 -39.58 -26.54
CA GLY A 781 -43.91 -39.77 -27.80
C GLY A 781 -44.10 -38.64 -28.82
N TRP A 782 -43.87 -38.95 -30.09
CA TRP A 782 -43.90 -37.96 -31.17
C TRP A 782 -45.33 -37.49 -31.50
N ILE A 783 -45.50 -36.17 -31.65
CA ILE A 783 -46.76 -35.52 -32.05
C ILE A 783 -46.77 -35.27 -33.55
N PHE A 784 -45.64 -34.81 -34.13
CA PHE A 784 -45.47 -34.71 -35.58
C PHE A 784 -43.99 -34.78 -35.99
N TYR A 785 -43.72 -35.17 -37.24
CA TYR A 785 -42.41 -34.98 -37.85
C TYR A 785 -42.49 -34.56 -39.31
N GLY A 786 -41.58 -33.67 -39.70
CA GLY A 786 -41.26 -33.38 -41.10
C GLY A 786 -40.06 -34.22 -41.54
N GLN A 787 -40.14 -34.87 -42.70
CA GLN A 787 -39.14 -35.83 -43.16
C GLN A 787 -38.79 -35.64 -44.64
N VAL A 788 -37.50 -35.76 -44.96
CA VAL A 788 -36.97 -35.87 -46.32
C VAL A 788 -36.45 -37.28 -46.53
N ASN A 789 -37.01 -37.96 -47.51
CA ASN A 789 -36.66 -39.33 -47.88
C ASN A 789 -35.40 -39.39 -48.76
N ARG A 790 -34.86 -40.61 -48.93
CA ARG A 790 -33.73 -40.90 -49.82
C ARG A 790 -33.95 -40.47 -51.27
N ASP A 791 -35.20 -40.50 -51.75
CA ASP A 791 -35.62 -40.05 -53.09
C ASP A 791 -35.91 -38.54 -53.20
N LEU A 792 -35.66 -37.78 -52.12
CA LEU A 792 -35.95 -36.33 -51.98
C LEU A 792 -37.44 -35.96 -51.88
N SER A 793 -38.34 -36.94 -51.82
CA SER A 793 -39.73 -36.72 -51.43
C SER A 793 -39.80 -36.19 -49.99
N LYS A 794 -40.87 -35.45 -49.69
CA LYS A 794 -41.08 -34.77 -48.41
C LYS A 794 -42.42 -35.21 -47.84
N GLN A 795 -42.44 -35.54 -46.57
CA GLN A 795 -43.66 -35.88 -45.83
C GLN A 795 -43.74 -35.09 -44.53
N LEU A 796 -44.97 -34.86 -44.08
CA LEU A 796 -45.30 -34.34 -42.77
C LEU A 796 -46.31 -35.33 -42.19
N ASP A 797 -45.89 -36.08 -41.19
CA ASP A 797 -46.74 -37.03 -40.48
C ASP A 797 -47.14 -36.42 -39.14
N VAL A 798 -48.42 -36.58 -38.77
CA VAL A 798 -48.99 -36.07 -37.52
C VAL A 798 -49.70 -37.21 -36.81
N ASN A 799 -49.33 -37.44 -35.55
CA ASN A 799 -49.89 -38.46 -34.67
C ASN A 799 -51.20 -37.95 -34.03
N GLY A 800 -52.19 -37.60 -34.85
CA GLY A 800 -53.44 -37.01 -34.37
C GLY A 800 -54.28 -36.30 -35.44
N VAL A 801 -55.25 -35.50 -34.98
CA VAL A 801 -56.15 -34.73 -35.85
C VAL A 801 -55.54 -33.35 -36.18
N VAL A 802 -55.47 -33.02 -37.46
CA VAL A 802 -55.03 -31.69 -37.93
C VAL A 802 -56.24 -30.81 -38.22
N ASN A 803 -56.40 -29.74 -37.44
CA ASN A 803 -57.35 -28.67 -37.73
C ASN A 803 -56.64 -27.56 -38.52
N ALA A 804 -57.10 -27.27 -39.74
CA ALA A 804 -56.56 -26.22 -40.60
C ALA A 804 -57.68 -25.34 -41.16
N SER A 805 -57.40 -24.07 -41.44
CA SER A 805 -58.36 -23.14 -42.07
C SER A 805 -58.61 -23.46 -43.54
N ALA A 806 -57.60 -23.97 -44.24
CA ALA A 806 -57.71 -24.54 -45.59
C ALA A 806 -56.54 -25.49 -45.89
N PHE A 807 -56.78 -26.51 -46.72
CA PHE A 807 -55.75 -27.32 -47.36
C PHE A 807 -55.73 -27.03 -48.87
N ASN A 808 -54.85 -26.13 -49.31
CA ASN A 808 -54.79 -25.68 -50.70
C ASN A 808 -53.93 -26.63 -51.55
N GLN A 809 -54.56 -27.44 -52.40
CA GLN A 809 -53.85 -28.22 -53.41
C GLN A 809 -53.48 -27.34 -54.62
N ALA A 810 -52.19 -27.33 -55.00
CA ALA A 810 -51.72 -26.62 -56.19
C ALA A 810 -52.32 -27.25 -57.45
N SER A 811 -53.17 -26.49 -58.15
CA SER A 811 -54.04 -27.03 -59.20
C SER A 811 -53.96 -26.27 -60.53
N ASP A 812 -52.96 -25.38 -60.67
CA ASP A 812 -52.66 -24.64 -61.89
C ASP A 812 -52.49 -25.56 -63.12
N ARG A 813 -52.78 -25.05 -64.31
CA ARG A 813 -52.63 -25.76 -65.58
C ARG A 813 -51.15 -25.93 -65.95
N ASP A 814 -50.30 -24.96 -65.66
CA ASP A 814 -48.89 -24.99 -66.06
C ASP A 814 -48.03 -25.88 -65.14
N LEU A 815 -48.63 -26.39 -64.06
CA LEU A 815 -48.09 -27.45 -63.20
C LEU A 815 -48.54 -28.86 -63.62
N LYS A 816 -49.19 -29.02 -64.79
CA LYS A 816 -49.83 -30.28 -65.22
C LYS A 816 -49.50 -30.66 -66.66
N GLU A 817 -49.17 -31.93 -66.84
CA GLU A 817 -49.01 -32.60 -68.15
C GLU A 817 -50.03 -33.75 -68.30
N ASN A 818 -50.15 -34.29 -69.52
CA ASN A 818 -51.00 -35.46 -69.82
C ASN A 818 -52.47 -35.34 -69.35
N ILE A 819 -53.07 -34.16 -69.54
CA ILE A 819 -54.42 -33.83 -69.06
C ILE A 819 -55.48 -34.51 -69.96
N GLU A 820 -56.10 -35.58 -69.45
CA GLU A 820 -57.22 -36.28 -70.10
C GLU A 820 -58.55 -36.06 -69.35
N VAL A 821 -59.69 -36.34 -70.03
CA VAL A 821 -61.03 -36.27 -69.43
C VAL A 821 -61.44 -37.65 -68.93
N ILE A 822 -61.91 -37.74 -67.69
CA ILE A 822 -62.35 -39.00 -67.06
C ILE A 822 -63.54 -39.58 -67.85
N SER A 823 -63.34 -40.73 -68.49
CA SER A 823 -64.33 -41.39 -69.34
C SER A 823 -65.15 -42.45 -68.58
N ASN A 824 -66.44 -42.56 -68.89
CA ASN A 824 -67.40 -43.45 -68.23
C ASN A 824 -67.53 -43.17 -66.72
N ALA A 825 -67.49 -41.89 -66.35
CA ALA A 825 -67.49 -41.42 -64.98
C ALA A 825 -68.72 -41.90 -64.18
N ILE A 826 -69.91 -41.99 -64.78
CA ILE A 826 -71.10 -42.56 -64.12
C ILE A 826 -70.85 -44.00 -63.65
N ASP A 827 -70.28 -44.84 -64.52
CA ASP A 827 -70.12 -46.26 -64.25
C ASP A 827 -68.91 -46.54 -63.33
N ARG A 828 -67.90 -45.67 -63.34
CA ARG A 828 -66.85 -45.62 -62.30
C ARG A 828 -67.43 -45.25 -60.93
N VAL A 829 -68.27 -44.21 -60.83
CA VAL A 829 -68.94 -43.81 -59.57
C VAL A 829 -69.84 -44.92 -59.03
N ARG A 830 -70.58 -45.62 -59.91
CA ARG A 830 -71.43 -46.77 -59.53
C ARG A 830 -70.67 -47.96 -58.95
N ALA A 831 -69.36 -48.04 -59.18
CA ALA A 831 -68.51 -49.12 -58.71
C ALA A 831 -67.75 -48.78 -57.40
N ILE A 832 -67.96 -47.59 -56.83
CA ILE A 832 -67.46 -47.20 -55.50
C ILE A 832 -68.65 -47.14 -54.53
N GLY A 833 -68.55 -47.80 -53.39
CA GLY A 833 -69.52 -47.68 -52.31
C GLY A 833 -69.24 -46.51 -51.37
N GLY A 834 -70.30 -45.86 -50.89
CA GLY A 834 -70.24 -44.95 -49.74
C GLY A 834 -70.56 -45.72 -48.46
N TYR A 835 -69.62 -45.72 -47.50
CA TYR A 835 -69.69 -46.56 -46.30
C TYR A 835 -69.59 -45.74 -45.02
N THR A 836 -70.31 -46.18 -43.98
CA THR A 836 -70.01 -45.85 -42.58
C THR A 836 -69.24 -47.00 -41.94
N TYR A 837 -68.19 -46.71 -41.19
CA TYR A 837 -67.31 -47.72 -40.58
C TYR A 837 -66.75 -47.25 -39.24
N THR A 838 -66.40 -48.19 -38.36
CA THR A 838 -65.61 -47.90 -37.15
C THR A 838 -64.13 -47.99 -37.50
N LEU A 839 -63.36 -46.93 -37.29
CA LEU A 839 -61.92 -46.94 -37.53
C LEU A 839 -61.21 -47.74 -36.42
N LYS A 840 -60.48 -48.79 -36.79
CA LYS A 840 -59.88 -49.75 -35.83
C LYS A 840 -58.89 -49.11 -34.84
N GLU A 841 -58.29 -47.99 -35.20
CA GLU A 841 -57.23 -47.32 -34.45
C GLU A 841 -57.74 -46.51 -33.24
N ASN A 842 -58.88 -45.82 -33.40
CA ASN A 842 -59.46 -44.97 -32.35
C ASN A 842 -60.83 -45.45 -31.85
N GLY A 843 -61.42 -46.48 -32.47
CA GLY A 843 -62.74 -47.01 -32.12
C GLY A 843 -63.92 -46.10 -32.49
N MET A 844 -63.68 -45.00 -33.20
CA MET A 844 -64.69 -43.99 -33.52
C MET A 844 -65.46 -44.31 -34.82
N PRO A 845 -66.73 -43.88 -34.95
CA PRO A 845 -67.47 -43.98 -36.20
C PRO A 845 -67.02 -42.91 -37.21
N HIS A 846 -66.81 -43.32 -38.45
CA HIS A 846 -66.43 -42.48 -39.59
C HIS A 846 -67.30 -42.83 -40.82
N ALA A 847 -67.22 -42.00 -41.86
CA ALA A 847 -67.83 -42.25 -43.17
C ALA A 847 -66.86 -41.90 -44.30
N GLY A 848 -66.93 -42.61 -45.42
CA GLY A 848 -66.03 -42.41 -46.56
C GLY A 848 -66.21 -43.48 -47.65
N VAL A 849 -65.20 -43.63 -48.49
CA VAL A 849 -65.12 -44.65 -49.57
C VAL A 849 -63.95 -45.60 -49.32
N ILE A 850 -64.01 -46.83 -49.83
CA ILE A 850 -62.93 -47.81 -49.68
C ILE A 850 -61.82 -47.54 -50.71
N ALA A 851 -60.59 -47.37 -50.23
CA ALA A 851 -59.45 -46.99 -51.07
C ALA A 851 -59.13 -48.00 -52.18
N GLN A 852 -59.40 -49.28 -51.95
CA GLN A 852 -59.25 -50.35 -52.94
C GLN A 852 -60.28 -50.24 -54.09
N GLU A 853 -61.53 -49.86 -53.80
CA GLU A 853 -62.55 -49.64 -54.83
C GLU A 853 -62.23 -48.40 -55.67
N VAL A 854 -61.78 -47.32 -55.02
CA VAL A 854 -61.25 -46.12 -55.69
C VAL A 854 -60.09 -46.52 -56.62
N ARG A 855 -59.14 -47.32 -56.14
CA ARG A 855 -57.98 -47.76 -56.93
C ARG A 855 -58.36 -48.51 -58.20
N ASP A 856 -59.39 -49.35 -58.15
CA ASP A 856 -59.79 -50.18 -59.30
C ASP A 856 -60.52 -49.39 -60.40
N VAL A 857 -61.03 -48.19 -60.10
CA VAL A 857 -61.81 -47.37 -61.07
C VAL A 857 -61.22 -45.99 -61.36
N LEU A 858 -60.39 -45.45 -60.46
CA LEU A 858 -59.70 -44.17 -60.54
C LEU A 858 -58.37 -44.26 -59.73
N PRO A 859 -57.39 -45.06 -60.20
CA PRO A 859 -56.13 -45.28 -59.50
C PRO A 859 -55.35 -43.98 -59.21
N GLU A 860 -55.59 -42.93 -59.98
CA GLU A 860 -55.01 -41.59 -59.81
C GLU A 860 -55.43 -40.93 -58.48
N ALA A 861 -56.57 -41.31 -57.93
CA ALA A 861 -57.07 -40.86 -56.62
C ALA A 861 -56.75 -41.81 -55.46
N SER A 862 -55.95 -42.87 -55.70
CA SER A 862 -55.52 -43.82 -54.66
C SER A 862 -54.08 -43.57 -54.24
N GLY A 863 -53.89 -43.20 -52.97
CA GLY A 863 -52.59 -43.16 -52.32
C GLY A 863 -52.25 -44.47 -51.58
N SER A 864 -51.05 -44.53 -50.99
CA SER A 864 -50.68 -45.57 -50.04
C SER A 864 -49.61 -45.09 -49.06
N PHE A 865 -49.64 -45.58 -47.83
CA PHE A 865 -48.67 -45.28 -46.78
C PHE A 865 -48.25 -46.56 -46.04
N THR A 866 -47.07 -46.55 -45.43
CA THR A 866 -46.57 -47.67 -44.62
C THR A 866 -46.70 -47.32 -43.14
N LYS A 867 -47.33 -48.20 -42.36
CA LYS A 867 -47.34 -48.13 -40.91
C LYS A 867 -46.24 -49.05 -40.37
N TYR A 868 -45.48 -48.52 -39.42
CA TYR A 868 -44.41 -49.23 -38.72
C TYR A 868 -44.90 -49.69 -37.36
N VAL A 869 -44.64 -50.95 -37.02
CA VAL A 869 -44.92 -51.51 -35.68
C VAL A 869 -43.62 -52.04 -35.10
N ASP A 870 -43.24 -51.56 -33.91
CA ASP A 870 -42.09 -52.08 -33.16
C ASP A 870 -42.43 -53.48 -32.59
N LEU A 871 -41.62 -54.48 -32.95
CA LEU A 871 -41.79 -55.88 -32.53
C LEU A 871 -41.04 -56.16 -31.21
N PRO A 872 -41.53 -57.08 -30.35
CA PRO A 872 -40.86 -57.40 -29.09
C PRO A 872 -39.50 -58.11 -29.27
N GLY A 873 -38.41 -57.33 -29.18
CA GLY A 873 -37.05 -57.85 -29.05
C GLY A 873 -36.01 -57.01 -29.81
N PRO A 874 -34.80 -56.80 -29.26
CA PRO A 874 -33.71 -56.17 -29.99
C PRO A 874 -33.03 -57.16 -30.94
N THR A 875 -32.41 -56.64 -32.00
CA THR A 875 -31.34 -57.36 -32.73
C THR A 875 -30.11 -57.56 -31.83
N GLN A 876 -29.12 -58.34 -32.26
CA GLN A 876 -27.85 -58.47 -31.51
C GLN A 876 -27.12 -57.12 -31.33
N ASP A 877 -27.40 -56.14 -32.19
CA ASP A 877 -26.81 -54.80 -32.18
C ASP A 877 -27.67 -53.76 -31.44
N GLY A 878 -28.76 -54.17 -30.78
CA GLY A 878 -29.61 -53.32 -29.93
C GLY A 878 -30.65 -52.48 -30.68
N THR A 879 -30.82 -52.65 -31.99
CA THR A 879 -31.89 -51.95 -32.73
C THR A 879 -33.25 -52.64 -32.55
N PRO A 880 -34.38 -51.90 -32.49
CA PRO A 880 -35.70 -52.50 -32.48
C PRO A 880 -35.99 -53.28 -33.77
N LEU A 881 -36.58 -54.47 -33.64
CA LEU A 881 -37.22 -55.15 -34.77
C LEU A 881 -38.49 -54.38 -35.17
N ARG A 882 -38.76 -54.27 -36.47
CA ARG A 882 -39.95 -53.57 -37.00
C ARG A 882 -40.65 -54.38 -38.07
N GLU A 883 -41.98 -54.34 -38.04
CA GLU A 883 -42.85 -54.82 -39.10
C GLU A 883 -43.38 -53.63 -39.93
N GLU A 884 -43.43 -53.80 -41.25
CA GLU A 884 -43.93 -52.80 -42.20
C GLU A 884 -45.26 -53.28 -42.81
N GLU A 885 -46.39 -52.65 -42.44
CA GLU A 885 -47.70 -52.94 -43.03
C GLU A 885 -48.14 -51.78 -43.93
N ARG A 886 -48.47 -52.08 -45.20
CA ARG A 886 -48.82 -51.06 -46.21
C ARG A 886 -50.33 -50.91 -46.36
N PHE A 887 -50.82 -49.70 -46.09
CA PHE A 887 -52.22 -49.29 -46.21
C PHE A 887 -52.44 -48.41 -47.45
N TYR A 888 -53.71 -48.29 -47.87
CA TYR A 888 -54.13 -47.43 -48.98
C TYR A 888 -54.90 -46.21 -48.46
N SER A 889 -54.81 -45.10 -49.18
CA SER A 889 -55.49 -43.83 -48.86
C SER A 889 -56.20 -43.28 -50.10
N VAL A 890 -57.05 -42.26 -49.92
CA VAL A 890 -57.86 -41.65 -50.99
C VAL A 890 -57.60 -40.16 -51.05
N ASP A 891 -57.34 -39.63 -52.25
CA ASP A 891 -57.47 -38.21 -52.52
C ASP A 891 -58.91 -37.85 -52.89
N TYR A 892 -59.58 -37.16 -51.97
CA TYR A 892 -60.96 -36.72 -52.15
C TYR A 892 -61.10 -35.60 -53.21
N ALA A 893 -60.01 -34.92 -53.61
CA ALA A 893 -60.05 -33.99 -54.74
C ALA A 893 -60.20 -34.73 -56.08
N GLY A 894 -59.47 -35.83 -56.30
CA GLY A 894 -59.66 -36.74 -57.42
C GLY A 894 -61.07 -37.34 -57.48
N ILE A 895 -61.62 -37.75 -56.34
CA ILE A 895 -63.04 -38.18 -56.25
C ILE A 895 -63.99 -37.04 -56.66
N THR A 896 -63.71 -35.81 -56.25
CA THR A 896 -64.51 -34.63 -56.63
C THR A 896 -64.47 -34.39 -58.15
N ALA A 897 -63.31 -34.57 -58.80
CA ALA A 897 -63.19 -34.46 -60.25
C ALA A 897 -64.00 -35.55 -60.99
N LEU A 898 -63.97 -36.80 -60.49
CA LEU A 898 -64.80 -37.90 -61.00
C LEU A 898 -66.30 -37.60 -60.86
N LEU A 899 -66.73 -37.09 -59.70
CA LEU A 899 -68.13 -36.71 -59.47
C LEU A 899 -68.57 -35.59 -60.42
N VAL A 900 -67.77 -34.53 -60.61
CA VAL A 900 -68.04 -33.44 -61.57
C VAL A 900 -68.25 -33.98 -62.99
N GLN A 901 -67.46 -34.96 -63.41
CA GLN A 901 -67.59 -35.54 -64.75
C GLN A 901 -68.78 -36.53 -64.84
N ALA A 902 -69.10 -37.26 -63.77
CA ALA A 902 -70.30 -38.10 -63.70
C ALA A 902 -71.59 -37.26 -63.73
N PHE A 903 -71.60 -36.07 -63.09
CA PHE A 903 -72.71 -35.13 -63.19
C PHE A 903 -72.90 -34.61 -64.64
N LYS A 904 -71.82 -34.30 -65.37
CA LYS A 904 -71.88 -33.91 -66.78
C LYS A 904 -72.40 -35.03 -67.69
N GLU A 905 -71.90 -36.26 -67.53
CA GLU A 905 -72.42 -37.43 -68.26
C GLU A 905 -73.89 -37.71 -67.93
N MET A 906 -74.37 -37.32 -66.75
CA MET A 906 -75.76 -37.51 -66.32
C MET A 906 -76.66 -36.42 -66.89
N ASP A 907 -76.21 -35.17 -66.86
CA ASP A 907 -76.87 -34.03 -67.51
C ASP A 907 -77.07 -34.27 -69.01
N GLU A 908 -76.02 -34.74 -69.71
CA GLU A 908 -76.11 -35.10 -71.13
C GLU A 908 -77.12 -36.23 -71.40
N LYS A 909 -77.23 -37.22 -70.48
CA LYS A 909 -78.24 -38.28 -70.55
C LYS A 909 -79.65 -37.76 -70.26
N ILE A 910 -79.82 -36.83 -69.31
CA ILE A 910 -81.10 -36.19 -68.99
C ILE A 910 -81.57 -35.35 -70.18
N THR A 911 -80.73 -34.46 -70.72
CA THR A 911 -81.06 -33.66 -71.91
C THR A 911 -81.50 -34.52 -73.10
N LYS A 912 -80.83 -35.66 -73.32
CA LYS A 912 -81.21 -36.62 -74.38
C LYS A 912 -82.55 -37.32 -74.10
N LEU A 913 -82.87 -37.61 -72.84
CA LEU A 913 -84.16 -38.17 -72.44
C LEU A 913 -85.30 -37.13 -72.53
N GLU A 914 -85.03 -35.87 -72.22
CA GLU A 914 -86.00 -34.77 -72.33
C GLU A 914 -86.34 -34.45 -73.79
N GLU A 915 -85.34 -34.39 -74.69
CA GLU A 915 -85.59 -34.21 -76.13
C GLU A 915 -86.29 -35.45 -76.73
N GLN A 916 -85.98 -36.67 -76.27
CA GLN A 916 -86.75 -37.87 -76.64
C GLN A 916 -88.20 -37.79 -76.13
N GLN A 917 -88.43 -37.33 -74.90
CA GLN A 917 -89.76 -37.17 -74.33
C GLN A 917 -90.59 -36.14 -75.10
N LYS A 918 -89.98 -35.00 -75.45
CA LYS A 918 -90.57 -33.98 -76.34
C LYS A 918 -90.95 -34.55 -77.71
N GLN A 919 -90.04 -35.28 -78.37
CA GLN A 919 -90.34 -35.94 -79.65
C GLN A 919 -91.46 -36.99 -79.53
N ILE A 920 -91.53 -37.72 -78.41
CA ILE A 920 -92.62 -38.65 -78.09
C ILE A 920 -93.95 -37.91 -77.90
N ASP A 921 -93.96 -36.74 -77.27
CA ASP A 921 -95.19 -35.97 -77.04
C ASP A 921 -95.67 -35.24 -78.31
N GLU A 922 -94.77 -34.73 -79.15
CA GLU A 922 -95.08 -34.28 -80.52
C GLU A 922 -95.68 -35.43 -81.36
N LEU A 923 -95.14 -36.65 -81.24
CA LEU A 923 -95.71 -37.87 -81.86
C LEU A 923 -97.10 -38.24 -81.31
N LYS A 924 -97.33 -38.13 -80.00
CA LYS A 924 -98.66 -38.36 -79.40
C LYS A 924 -99.67 -37.34 -79.93
N GLU A 925 -99.30 -36.06 -80.01
CA GLU A 925 -100.20 -35.02 -80.52
C GLU A 925 -100.55 -35.25 -82.00
N LEU A 926 -99.57 -35.69 -82.82
CA LEU A 926 -99.79 -36.08 -84.20
C LEU A 926 -100.70 -37.31 -84.33
N VAL A 927 -100.50 -38.33 -83.49
CA VAL A 927 -101.36 -39.53 -83.45
C VAL A 927 -102.76 -39.20 -82.98
N GLN A 928 -102.94 -38.32 -82.00
CA GLN A 928 -104.26 -37.86 -81.56
C GLN A 928 -104.99 -37.13 -82.70
N LYS A 929 -104.31 -36.21 -83.40
CA LYS A 929 -104.83 -35.54 -84.61
C LYS A 929 -105.19 -36.53 -85.74
N LEU A 930 -104.59 -37.72 -85.79
CA LEU A 930 -104.95 -38.79 -86.74
C LEU A 930 -106.07 -39.72 -86.25
N LEU A 931 -106.35 -39.74 -84.95
CA LEU A 931 -107.49 -40.44 -84.34
C LEU A 931 -108.76 -39.58 -84.40
N ASP A 932 -108.64 -38.27 -84.15
CA ASP A 932 -109.75 -37.30 -84.17
C ASP A 932 -110.27 -37.00 -85.59
N ASN A 933 -109.60 -37.51 -86.63
CA ASN A 933 -110.00 -37.41 -88.04
C ASN A 933 -110.64 -38.71 -88.57
N LYS A 934 -111.38 -39.45 -87.72
CA LYS A 934 -112.14 -40.66 -88.06
C LYS A 934 -113.53 -40.69 -87.42
#